data_AF-A8YFT1-F1
#
_entry.id   AF-A8YFT1-F1
#
_cell.length_a   1.000
_cell.length_b   1.000
_cell.length_c   1.000
_cell.angle_alpha   90.00
_cell.angle_beta   90.00
_cell.angle_gamma   90.00
#
_symmetry.space_group_name_H-M   'P 1'
#
loop_
_entity.id
_entity.type
_entity.pdbx_description
1 polymer ?
#
loop_
_entity_poly.entity_id
_entity_poly.type
_entity_poly.pdbx_seq_one_letter_code
_entity_poly.pdbx_strand_id
1 'polypeptide(L)'
;MSKKIYFKIGSCIQLPNRMAVLPVTLTISDSKGRLEERSSYLSIMPEQLSQTFNIWKNYIIPDSPRRPEIKSLSEQLLSTDGNISLQKLAENLKTEMNQWLTDTQSWINEKGEVDSKIQNTLEKYANSQEEIQLFIQTEDRILRGFPWQEWEFLHPLFRLHKNTELSVSATDFARPEQKQTINRLDTRVRILAIFADNELDENNEYKQEKESLNRLKKYGAFIQILYQPNYSKLIEALEEPAGWHIFFFAGHSHSNPDGRIGWLQISWLDNNQKLQTKEIEINELTKWMQKLINDKLQLAIFNSCDGLGLANQLTSLNLPYCIVMRERVDSFFAGTLLNHLLKAFVEREKSIFASMRYAREQILLEYDKGAKPSGKSWLPVIVANPEAPELTWDSLFIERRLGPKCELILLVVLIVIVVGLPLNILGEFGSLNTLRFYAQLYPHIIVYPSLFLPLSLFSLYRAFSLILKKTGIILMVTTLIAFASIIAIFTELNSDPLFLFEIKPDSSIILEIQELNAILISKNINKYQLPSQWLNDINLKEKVNLDKQYIEAFIKGIIQRPEKNNEANGIFLSIAHSHQLWSKHYSISRFFYLFNYWAIFFCAFELTAFLSENIFNDNSVFNIDKYFKYILLCDIGLLLWIPFDNYYTKQVKSLLFQTDNLETNLRIFVYLFIVFLLLMTIVFIIKNPRIKIWNHKASLAFLFIAIFVFVFSLSINQFILSKINQSFGLASKSLFVTWTGGFFFLMLVIYPIIIFLIEGKQLEKKLVSFKKLINFLRS
;
A
#
# COMPACT_ATOMS: atom_id res chain seq x y z
N MET A 1 -15.78 2.00 5.01
CA MET A 1 -16.41 0.85 5.64
C MET A 1 -17.65 0.54 4.84
N SER A 2 -17.90 -0.73 4.56
CA SER A 2 -19.04 -1.21 3.78
C SER A 2 -20.01 -1.95 4.71
N LYS A 3 -21.31 -1.79 4.49
CA LYS A 3 -22.36 -2.62 5.08
C LYS A 3 -22.67 -3.76 4.14
N LYS A 4 -22.80 -4.96 4.69
CA LYS A 4 -23.23 -6.13 3.94
C LYS A 4 -24.64 -6.50 4.35
N ILE A 5 -25.52 -6.63 3.36
CA ILE A 5 -26.91 -7.05 3.52
C ILE A 5 -27.04 -8.40 2.81
N TYR A 6 -27.28 -9.44 3.58
CA TYR A 6 -27.52 -10.79 3.09
C TYR A 6 -29.02 -11.04 3.05
N PHE A 7 -29.51 -11.44 1.89
CA PHE A 7 -30.89 -11.82 1.67
C PHE A 7 -30.90 -13.28 1.25
N LYS A 8 -31.07 -14.17 2.22
CA LYS A 8 -31.03 -15.61 2.04
C LYS A 8 -32.42 -16.14 1.80
N ILE A 9 -32.63 -16.79 0.65
CA ILE A 9 -33.87 -17.44 0.24
C ILE A 9 -33.61 -18.94 0.20
N GLY A 10 -34.22 -19.68 1.12
CA GLY A 10 -34.09 -21.13 1.19
C GLY A 10 -35.01 -21.86 0.20
N SER A 11 -34.90 -23.19 0.20
CA SER A 11 -35.78 -24.06 -0.58
C SER A 11 -37.22 -24.02 -0.08
N CYS A 12 -38.17 -24.32 -0.97
CA CYS A 12 -39.59 -24.38 -0.64
C CYS A 12 -39.86 -25.33 0.54
N ILE A 13 -40.61 -24.84 1.52
CA ILE A 13 -41.10 -25.60 2.68
C ILE A 13 -42.61 -25.46 2.80
N GLN A 14 -43.23 -26.36 3.55
CA GLN A 14 -44.65 -26.28 3.88
C GLN A 14 -44.84 -25.84 5.33
N LEU A 15 -45.58 -24.75 5.54
CA LEU A 15 -45.94 -24.26 6.88
C LEU A 15 -47.01 -25.15 7.53
N PRO A 16 -47.23 -25.05 8.87
CA PRO A 16 -48.25 -25.84 9.58
C PRO A 16 -49.66 -25.68 9.02
N ASN A 17 -49.97 -24.54 8.41
CA ASN A 17 -51.24 -24.24 7.74
C ASN A 17 -51.31 -24.80 6.30
N ARG A 18 -50.38 -25.68 5.90
CA ARG A 18 -50.22 -26.29 4.57
C ARG A 18 -49.85 -25.33 3.43
N MET A 19 -49.56 -24.06 3.69
CA MET A 19 -49.07 -23.13 2.67
C MET A 19 -47.61 -23.44 2.33
N ALA A 20 -47.31 -23.48 1.04
CA ALA A 20 -45.95 -23.68 0.56
C ALA A 20 -45.28 -22.31 0.34
N VAL A 21 -44.08 -22.14 0.89
CA VAL A 21 -43.37 -20.84 0.98
C VAL A 21 -41.86 -21.01 0.91
N LEU A 22 -41.17 -19.91 0.60
CA LEU A 22 -39.72 -19.80 0.64
C LEU A 22 -39.29 -19.13 1.95
N PRO A 23 -38.50 -19.80 2.82
CA PRO A 23 -37.99 -19.17 4.02
C PRO A 23 -36.96 -18.10 3.65
N VAL A 24 -37.10 -16.91 4.21
CA VAL A 24 -36.22 -15.76 3.95
C VAL A 24 -35.56 -15.31 5.24
N THR A 25 -34.24 -15.12 5.20
CA THR A 25 -33.47 -14.48 6.27
C THR A 25 -32.74 -13.26 5.72
N LEU A 26 -33.02 -12.10 6.31
CA LEU A 26 -32.31 -10.86 6.07
C LEU A 26 -31.32 -10.61 7.21
N THR A 27 -30.03 -10.58 6.89
CA THR A 27 -28.96 -10.31 7.86
C THR A 27 -28.19 -9.08 7.44
N ILE A 28 -28.03 -8.13 8.36
CA ILE A 28 -27.26 -6.89 8.14
C ILE A 28 -26.02 -6.93 9.01
N SER A 29 -24.87 -6.64 8.41
CA SER A 29 -23.58 -6.65 9.09
C SER A 29 -22.68 -5.51 8.64
N ASP A 30 -21.71 -5.18 9.48
CA ASP A 30 -20.63 -4.25 9.19
C ASP A 30 -19.28 -4.83 9.64
N SER A 31 -18.24 -4.00 9.64
CA SER A 31 -16.89 -4.39 10.07
C SER A 31 -16.77 -4.89 11.53
N LYS A 32 -17.76 -4.61 12.39
CA LYS A 32 -17.80 -5.02 13.80
C LYS A 32 -18.60 -6.30 14.03
N GLY A 33 -19.37 -6.74 13.04
CA GLY A 33 -20.13 -7.98 13.07
C GLY A 33 -21.58 -7.80 12.61
N ARG A 34 -22.45 -8.70 13.06
CA ARG A 34 -23.87 -8.69 12.73
C ARG A 34 -24.59 -7.61 13.53
N LEU A 35 -25.33 -6.75 12.83
CA LEU A 35 -26.12 -5.66 13.40
C LEU A 35 -27.56 -6.09 13.67
N GLU A 36 -28.19 -6.74 12.69
CA GLU A 36 -29.61 -7.08 12.74
C GLU A 36 -29.88 -8.34 11.92
N GLU A 37 -30.82 -9.16 12.36
CA GLU A 37 -31.30 -10.34 11.64
C GLU A 37 -32.82 -10.43 11.74
N ARG A 38 -33.45 -10.70 10.61
CA ARG A 38 -34.90 -10.83 10.47
C ARG A 38 -35.20 -12.07 9.65
N SER A 39 -36.19 -12.84 10.08
CA SER A 39 -36.69 -13.98 9.33
C SER A 39 -38.15 -13.76 8.98
N SER A 40 -38.52 -14.16 7.78
CA SER A 40 -39.88 -14.10 7.23
C SER A 40 -40.05 -15.21 6.19
N TYR A 41 -41.22 -15.31 5.58
CA TYR A 41 -41.48 -16.27 4.51
C TYR A 41 -42.05 -15.54 3.30
N LEU A 42 -41.55 -15.88 2.12
CA LEU A 42 -42.01 -15.36 0.83
C LEU A 42 -42.91 -16.41 0.15
N SER A 43 -44.03 -15.98 -0.41
CA SER A 43 -44.90 -16.83 -1.22
C SER A 43 -44.15 -17.41 -2.42
N ILE A 44 -44.59 -18.55 -2.95
CA ILE A 44 -43.99 -19.13 -4.15
C ILE A 44 -44.20 -18.18 -5.33
N MET A 45 -43.20 -18.09 -6.21
CA MET A 45 -43.27 -17.33 -7.44
C MET A 45 -44.49 -17.75 -8.29
N PRO A 46 -45.38 -16.81 -8.66
CA PRO A 46 -46.51 -17.10 -9.52
C PRO A 46 -46.09 -17.69 -10.87
N GLU A 47 -46.87 -18.63 -11.41
CA GLU A 47 -46.57 -19.26 -12.69
C GLU A 47 -46.53 -18.26 -13.85
N GLN A 48 -47.44 -17.28 -13.85
CA GLN A 48 -47.46 -16.18 -14.82
C GLN A 48 -46.12 -15.41 -14.83
N LEU A 49 -45.61 -15.06 -13.66
CA LEU A 49 -44.31 -14.36 -13.53
C LEU A 49 -43.16 -15.21 -14.08
N SER A 50 -43.18 -16.53 -13.83
CA SER A 50 -42.21 -17.45 -14.41
C SER A 50 -42.29 -17.48 -15.93
N GLN A 51 -43.49 -17.46 -16.51
CA GLN A 51 -43.70 -17.44 -17.96
C GLN A 51 -43.19 -16.12 -18.56
N THR A 52 -43.55 -14.97 -17.96
CA THR A 52 -43.10 -13.64 -18.38
C THR A 52 -41.57 -13.53 -18.34
N PHE A 53 -40.94 -14.05 -17.28
CA PHE A 53 -39.47 -14.10 -17.17
C PHE A 53 -38.84 -14.91 -18.30
N ASN A 54 -39.38 -16.10 -18.60
CA ASN A 54 -38.88 -16.95 -19.68
C ASN A 54 -39.06 -16.32 -21.06
N ILE A 55 -40.18 -15.64 -21.31
CA ILE A 55 -40.42 -14.90 -22.55
C ILE A 55 -39.39 -13.78 -22.70
N TRP A 56 -39.26 -12.91 -21.69
CA TRP A 56 -38.27 -11.82 -21.72
C TRP A 56 -36.85 -12.36 -21.97
N LYS A 57 -36.46 -13.42 -21.25
CA LYS A 57 -35.17 -14.10 -21.42
C LYS A 57 -34.92 -14.56 -22.86
N ASN A 58 -35.91 -15.17 -23.52
CA ASN A 58 -35.74 -15.65 -24.88
C ASN A 58 -35.65 -14.52 -25.92
N TYR A 59 -36.21 -13.35 -25.63
CA TYR A 59 -36.18 -12.19 -26.52
C TYR A 59 -34.96 -11.29 -26.33
N ILE A 60 -34.42 -11.18 -25.11
CA ILE A 60 -33.23 -10.36 -24.83
C ILE A 60 -31.95 -10.95 -25.44
N ILE A 61 -31.93 -12.27 -25.62
CA ILE A 61 -30.83 -13.00 -26.25
C ILE A 61 -30.80 -12.70 -27.77
N PRO A 62 -29.66 -12.23 -28.32
CA PRO A 62 -29.46 -12.14 -29.76
C PRO A 62 -29.66 -13.51 -30.44
N ASP A 63 -30.48 -13.54 -31.48
CA ASP A 63 -30.83 -14.70 -32.32
C ASP A 63 -31.14 -16.01 -31.57
N SER A 64 -31.89 -15.91 -30.47
CA SER A 64 -32.30 -17.08 -29.69
C SER A 64 -33.14 -18.05 -30.55
N PRO A 65 -32.75 -19.34 -30.65
CA PRO A 65 -33.51 -20.36 -31.37
C PRO A 65 -34.81 -20.76 -30.64
N ARG A 66 -35.00 -20.28 -29.41
CA ARG A 66 -36.16 -20.57 -28.55
C ARG A 66 -37.14 -19.39 -28.47
N ARG A 67 -37.04 -18.41 -29.37
CA ARG A 67 -38.02 -17.30 -29.45
C ARG A 67 -39.40 -17.88 -29.75
N PRO A 68 -40.39 -17.69 -28.85
CA PRO A 68 -41.78 -18.07 -29.14
C PRO A 68 -42.27 -17.37 -30.40
N GLU A 69 -43.11 -17.99 -31.22
CA GLU A 69 -43.68 -17.32 -32.39
C GLU A 69 -44.55 -16.12 -31.97
N ILE A 70 -44.48 -15.04 -32.75
CA ILE A 70 -45.24 -13.81 -32.49
C ILE A 70 -46.76 -14.10 -32.40
N LYS A 71 -47.25 -15.09 -33.15
CA LYS A 71 -48.67 -15.50 -33.17
C LYS A 71 -49.19 -16.07 -31.84
N SER A 72 -48.30 -16.56 -30.96
CA SER A 72 -48.68 -17.11 -29.65
C SER A 72 -48.65 -16.07 -28.52
N LEU A 73 -48.22 -14.83 -28.81
CA LEU A 73 -48.07 -13.75 -27.83
C LEU A 73 -49.18 -12.72 -27.98
N SER A 74 -49.61 -12.11 -26.87
CA SER A 74 -50.71 -11.11 -26.89
C SER A 74 -50.36 -9.91 -27.77
N GLU A 75 -51.32 -9.41 -28.57
CA GLU A 75 -51.15 -8.20 -29.42
C GLU A 75 -50.64 -6.98 -28.66
N GLN A 76 -50.92 -6.89 -27.36
CA GLN A 76 -50.47 -5.82 -26.47
C GLN A 76 -48.94 -5.69 -26.38
N LEU A 77 -48.19 -6.78 -26.65
CA LEU A 77 -46.72 -6.83 -26.61
C LEU A 77 -46.05 -6.29 -27.89
N LEU A 78 -46.84 -5.97 -28.93
CA LEU A 78 -46.33 -5.47 -30.20
C LEU A 78 -46.07 -3.95 -30.14
N SER A 79 -45.06 -3.50 -30.88
CA SER A 79 -44.78 -2.10 -31.18
C SER A 79 -45.73 -1.60 -32.27
N THR A 80 -45.70 -0.29 -32.54
CA THR A 80 -46.48 0.34 -33.63
C THR A 80 -46.17 -0.24 -35.00
N ASP A 81 -45.01 -0.88 -35.15
CA ASP A 81 -44.50 -1.43 -36.42
C ASP A 81 -44.75 -2.94 -36.52
N GLY A 82 -45.51 -3.54 -35.58
CA GLY A 82 -45.86 -4.96 -35.57
C GLY A 82 -44.78 -5.91 -35.05
N ASN A 83 -43.65 -5.39 -34.56
CA ASN A 83 -42.57 -6.17 -33.95
C ASN A 83 -42.74 -6.26 -32.42
N ILE A 84 -42.12 -7.23 -31.76
CA ILE A 84 -42.18 -7.34 -30.29
C ILE A 84 -41.40 -6.21 -29.63
N SER A 85 -42.04 -5.54 -28.67
CA SER A 85 -41.42 -4.48 -27.89
C SER A 85 -40.67 -5.08 -26.68
N LEU A 86 -39.34 -5.09 -26.74
CA LEU A 86 -38.49 -5.47 -25.60
C LEU A 86 -38.75 -4.60 -24.37
N GLN A 87 -39.11 -3.33 -24.60
CA GLN A 87 -39.49 -2.40 -23.54
C GLN A 87 -40.71 -2.91 -22.77
N LYS A 88 -41.79 -3.22 -23.48
CA LYS A 88 -43.02 -3.71 -22.84
C LYS A 88 -42.79 -5.04 -22.11
N LEU A 89 -41.98 -5.93 -22.67
CA LEU A 89 -41.61 -7.19 -21.99
C LEU A 89 -40.87 -6.93 -20.68
N ALA A 90 -39.89 -6.03 -20.70
CA ALA A 90 -39.14 -5.64 -19.51
C ALA A 90 -40.04 -4.95 -18.47
N GLU A 91 -40.91 -4.02 -18.89
CA GLU A 91 -41.86 -3.32 -18.01
C GLU A 91 -42.89 -4.27 -17.40
N ASN A 92 -43.41 -5.23 -18.17
CA ASN A 92 -44.33 -6.26 -17.68
C ASN A 92 -43.65 -7.15 -16.65
N LEU A 93 -42.45 -7.67 -16.96
CA LEU A 93 -41.66 -8.47 -16.02
C LEU A 93 -41.41 -7.71 -14.72
N LYS A 94 -40.99 -6.45 -14.82
CA LYS A 94 -40.76 -5.58 -13.67
C LYS A 94 -42.04 -5.38 -12.84
N THR A 95 -43.17 -5.17 -13.51
CA THR A 95 -44.47 -4.94 -12.85
C THR A 95 -44.94 -6.20 -12.11
N GLU A 96 -44.98 -7.35 -12.79
CA GLU A 96 -45.38 -8.63 -12.17
C GLU A 96 -44.42 -9.05 -11.05
N MET A 97 -43.11 -8.81 -11.22
CA MET A 97 -42.12 -9.03 -10.17
C MET A 97 -42.42 -8.18 -8.93
N ASN A 98 -42.67 -6.88 -9.10
CA ASN A 98 -42.95 -6.00 -7.97
C ASN A 98 -44.33 -6.28 -7.36
N GLN A 99 -45.33 -6.68 -8.14
CA GLN A 99 -46.58 -7.18 -7.59
C GLN A 99 -46.32 -8.38 -6.67
N TRP A 100 -45.53 -9.36 -7.11
CA TRP A 100 -45.18 -10.49 -6.25
C TRP A 100 -44.37 -10.07 -5.02
N LEU A 101 -43.35 -9.23 -5.15
CA LEU A 101 -42.45 -8.90 -4.04
C LEU A 101 -42.98 -7.80 -3.10
N THR A 102 -43.99 -7.04 -3.50
CA THR A 102 -44.55 -5.91 -2.74
C THR A 102 -45.98 -6.15 -2.27
N ASP A 103 -46.72 -7.10 -2.86
CA ASP A 103 -48.03 -7.46 -2.33
C ASP A 103 -47.91 -7.87 -0.86
N THR A 104 -48.70 -7.21 -0.03
CA THR A 104 -48.84 -7.47 1.40
C THR A 104 -49.10 -8.95 1.70
N GLN A 105 -49.73 -9.70 0.79
CA GLN A 105 -50.00 -11.12 0.99
C GLN A 105 -48.81 -12.04 0.66
N SER A 106 -47.79 -11.54 -0.04
CA SER A 106 -46.64 -12.36 -0.43
C SER A 106 -45.65 -12.60 0.69
N TRP A 107 -45.62 -11.71 1.70
CA TRP A 107 -44.73 -11.82 2.83
C TRP A 107 -45.51 -12.22 4.06
N ILE A 108 -45.17 -13.38 4.63
CA ILE A 108 -45.90 -13.94 5.76
C ILE A 108 -44.98 -14.40 6.89
N ASN A 109 -45.49 -14.39 8.11
CA ASN A 109 -44.82 -14.93 9.28
C ASN A 109 -45.05 -16.46 9.42
N GLU A 110 -44.49 -17.06 10.47
CA GLU A 110 -44.63 -18.50 10.78
C GLU A 110 -46.08 -18.97 10.99
N LYS A 111 -47.02 -18.05 11.24
CA LYS A 111 -48.45 -18.32 11.39
C LYS A 111 -49.23 -18.15 10.07
N GLY A 112 -48.57 -17.68 9.01
CA GLY A 112 -49.19 -17.36 7.72
C GLY A 112 -49.90 -16.01 7.66
N GLU A 113 -49.58 -15.10 8.59
CA GLU A 113 -50.11 -13.73 8.60
C GLU A 113 -49.13 -12.78 7.91
N VAL A 114 -49.64 -11.69 7.32
CA VAL A 114 -48.85 -10.66 6.63
C VAL A 114 -47.70 -10.12 7.50
N ASP A 115 -46.50 -10.05 6.93
CA ASP A 115 -45.27 -9.63 7.61
C ASP A 115 -44.48 -8.58 6.79
N SER A 116 -44.37 -7.36 7.30
CA SER A 116 -43.63 -6.26 6.67
C SER A 116 -42.22 -6.06 7.23
N LYS A 117 -41.72 -6.95 8.10
CA LYS A 117 -40.43 -6.78 8.79
C LYS A 117 -39.25 -6.60 7.84
N ILE A 118 -39.22 -7.34 6.73
CA ILE A 118 -38.11 -7.30 5.77
C ILE A 118 -38.06 -5.93 5.10
N GLN A 119 -39.20 -5.45 4.59
CA GLN A 119 -39.35 -4.15 3.93
C GLN A 119 -38.99 -3.01 4.87
N ASN A 120 -39.59 -2.98 6.07
CA ASN A 120 -39.32 -1.97 7.08
C ASN A 120 -37.84 -1.93 7.48
N THR A 121 -37.19 -3.09 7.50
CA THR A 121 -35.75 -3.18 7.78
C THR A 121 -34.94 -2.61 6.62
N LEU A 122 -35.23 -2.96 5.36
CA LEU A 122 -34.52 -2.40 4.21
C LEU A 122 -34.63 -0.86 4.15
N GLU A 123 -35.84 -0.32 4.39
CA GLU A 123 -36.07 1.13 4.44
C GLU A 123 -35.26 1.82 5.53
N LYS A 124 -35.15 1.22 6.73
CA LYS A 124 -34.33 1.75 7.83
C LYS A 124 -32.87 1.98 7.44
N TYR A 125 -32.31 1.12 6.58
CA TYR A 125 -30.91 1.24 6.13
C TYR A 125 -30.75 2.02 4.82
N ALA A 126 -31.84 2.49 4.20
CA ALA A 126 -31.84 3.23 2.94
C ALA A 126 -31.17 4.63 3.02
N ASN A 127 -30.93 5.16 4.22
CA ASN A 127 -30.27 6.46 4.42
C ASN A 127 -28.78 6.34 4.83
N SER A 128 -28.18 5.16 4.69
CA SER A 128 -26.81 4.87 5.14
C SER A 128 -25.74 5.54 4.28
N GLN A 129 -24.88 6.41 4.84
CA GLN A 129 -23.81 7.07 4.06
C GLN A 129 -22.67 6.14 3.60
N GLU A 130 -22.69 4.87 4.01
CA GLU A 130 -21.67 3.86 3.68
C GLU A 130 -22.00 3.10 2.39
N GLU A 131 -20.98 2.49 1.77
CA GLU A 131 -21.20 1.53 0.67
C GLU A 131 -22.05 0.35 1.16
N ILE A 132 -23.01 -0.11 0.35
CA ILE A 132 -23.85 -1.27 0.66
C ILE A 132 -23.61 -2.38 -0.36
N GLN A 133 -23.25 -3.56 0.12
CA GLN A 133 -23.08 -4.77 -0.67
C GLN A 133 -24.25 -5.70 -0.39
N LEU A 134 -25.11 -5.91 -1.41
CA LEU A 134 -26.28 -6.77 -1.33
C LEU A 134 -25.92 -8.18 -1.85
N PHE A 135 -26.27 -9.21 -1.10
CA PHE A 135 -26.03 -10.61 -1.45
C PHE A 135 -27.36 -11.35 -1.49
N ILE A 136 -27.81 -11.74 -2.68
CA ILE A 136 -28.93 -12.67 -2.85
C ILE A 136 -28.38 -14.09 -2.74
N GLN A 137 -28.68 -14.76 -1.63
CA GLN A 137 -28.21 -16.12 -1.37
C GLN A 137 -29.35 -17.09 -1.62
N THR A 138 -29.28 -17.88 -2.69
CA THR A 138 -30.32 -18.85 -3.03
C THR A 138 -29.75 -19.97 -3.86
N GLU A 139 -30.25 -21.20 -3.72
CA GLU A 139 -29.96 -22.31 -4.66
C GLU A 139 -30.97 -22.38 -5.82
N ASP A 140 -32.03 -21.56 -5.77
CA ASP A 140 -33.01 -21.51 -6.86
C ASP A 140 -32.43 -20.81 -8.08
N ARG A 141 -32.34 -21.54 -9.19
CA ARG A 141 -31.71 -21.08 -10.42
C ARG A 141 -32.47 -19.95 -11.11
N ILE A 142 -33.80 -19.98 -11.05
CA ILE A 142 -34.62 -18.91 -11.64
C ILE A 142 -34.39 -17.64 -10.84
N LEU A 143 -34.40 -17.75 -9.51
CA LEU A 143 -34.15 -16.61 -8.63
C LEU A 143 -32.72 -16.04 -8.79
N ARG A 144 -31.70 -16.86 -9.10
CA ARG A 144 -30.35 -16.33 -9.44
C ARG A 144 -30.34 -15.46 -10.71
N GLY A 145 -31.18 -15.79 -11.69
CA GLY A 145 -31.33 -15.05 -12.94
C GLY A 145 -32.23 -13.81 -12.85
N PHE A 146 -32.92 -13.63 -11.72
CA PHE A 146 -33.94 -12.60 -11.57
C PHE A 146 -33.34 -11.19 -11.50
N PRO A 147 -34.02 -10.15 -12.04
CA PRO A 147 -33.55 -8.78 -12.06
C PRO A 147 -33.78 -8.08 -10.71
N TRP A 148 -33.24 -8.64 -9.62
CA TRP A 148 -33.44 -8.15 -8.23
C TRP A 148 -33.19 -6.66 -8.03
N GLN A 149 -32.31 -6.05 -8.83
CA GLN A 149 -32.07 -4.61 -8.79
C GLN A 149 -33.32 -3.76 -9.11
N GLU A 150 -34.34 -4.32 -9.75
CA GLU A 150 -35.63 -3.68 -10.05
C GLU A 150 -36.68 -3.86 -8.94
N TRP A 151 -36.32 -4.51 -7.82
CA TRP A 151 -37.21 -4.62 -6.67
C TRP A 151 -37.39 -3.26 -5.99
N GLU A 152 -38.63 -2.80 -5.89
CA GLU A 152 -38.99 -1.45 -5.45
C GLU A 152 -38.45 -1.09 -4.06
N PHE A 153 -38.45 -2.02 -3.10
CA PHE A 153 -37.88 -1.77 -1.77
C PHE A 153 -36.35 -1.63 -1.75
N LEU A 154 -35.65 -2.08 -2.80
CA LEU A 154 -34.22 -1.82 -2.97
C LEU A 154 -33.94 -0.48 -3.69
N HIS A 155 -34.93 0.10 -4.38
CA HIS A 155 -34.75 1.32 -5.14
C HIS A 155 -34.22 2.50 -4.30
N PRO A 156 -34.68 2.73 -3.05
CA PRO A 156 -34.07 3.73 -2.17
C PRO A 156 -32.58 3.50 -1.96
N LEU A 157 -32.14 2.25 -1.76
CA LEU A 157 -30.73 1.89 -1.56
C LEU A 157 -29.88 2.21 -2.79
N PHE A 158 -30.40 1.98 -4.00
CA PHE A 158 -29.69 2.30 -5.25
C PHE A 158 -29.74 3.78 -5.62
N ARG A 159 -30.83 4.49 -5.32
CA ARG A 159 -31.01 5.91 -5.65
C ARG A 159 -30.23 6.82 -4.71
N LEU A 160 -30.25 6.52 -3.42
CA LEU A 160 -29.61 7.34 -2.39
C LEU A 160 -28.11 7.04 -2.25
N HIS A 161 -27.66 5.86 -2.69
CA HIS A 161 -26.26 5.43 -2.57
C HIS A 161 -25.66 5.01 -3.91
N LYS A 162 -24.85 5.90 -4.49
CA LYS A 162 -24.18 5.70 -5.79
C LYS A 162 -23.16 4.55 -5.83
N ASN A 163 -22.90 3.90 -4.70
CA ASN A 163 -21.94 2.81 -4.57
C ASN A 163 -22.60 1.48 -4.13
N THR A 164 -23.93 1.40 -4.06
CA THR A 164 -24.64 0.16 -3.74
C THR A 164 -24.72 -0.75 -4.96
N GLU A 165 -24.38 -2.02 -4.81
CA GLU A 165 -24.58 -3.02 -5.85
C GLU A 165 -25.00 -4.37 -5.27
N LEU A 166 -25.61 -5.18 -6.13
CA LEU A 166 -26.10 -6.51 -5.86
C LEU A 166 -25.21 -7.59 -6.46
N SER A 167 -25.04 -8.65 -5.69
CA SER A 167 -24.42 -9.90 -6.09
C SER A 167 -25.36 -11.07 -5.83
N VAL A 168 -25.11 -12.17 -6.52
CA VAL A 168 -25.70 -13.47 -6.24
C VAL A 168 -24.65 -14.35 -5.56
N SER A 169 -25.07 -15.20 -4.65
CA SER A 169 -24.18 -16.09 -3.91
C SER A 169 -24.78 -17.47 -3.72
N ALA A 170 -23.90 -18.46 -3.63
CA ALA A 170 -24.28 -19.76 -3.10
C ALA A 170 -24.70 -19.64 -1.63
N THR A 171 -25.53 -20.58 -1.17
CA THR A 171 -25.90 -20.73 0.24
C THR A 171 -24.90 -21.59 1.02
N ASP A 172 -24.13 -22.42 0.31
CA ASP A 172 -23.01 -23.19 0.81
C ASP A 172 -21.69 -22.58 0.32
N PHE A 173 -20.89 -22.07 1.24
CA PHE A 173 -19.61 -21.43 0.96
C PHE A 173 -18.69 -21.51 2.18
N ALA A 174 -17.39 -21.56 1.92
CA ALA A 174 -16.35 -21.40 2.92
C ALA A 174 -15.55 -20.12 2.64
N ARG A 175 -14.88 -19.61 3.68
CA ARG A 175 -13.94 -18.51 3.50
C ARG A 175 -12.81 -18.94 2.55
N PRO A 176 -12.47 -18.15 1.52
CA PRO A 176 -11.33 -18.47 0.66
C PRO A 176 -10.02 -18.50 1.47
N GLU A 177 -9.34 -19.64 1.51
CA GLU A 177 -8.02 -19.76 2.14
C GLU A 177 -6.92 -19.55 1.10
N GLN A 178 -6.20 -18.44 1.21
CA GLN A 178 -5.15 -18.09 0.24
C GLN A 178 -3.77 -18.09 0.86
N LYS A 179 -2.82 -18.70 0.16
CA LYS A 179 -1.42 -18.79 0.57
C LYS A 179 -0.73 -17.46 0.24
N GLN A 180 -0.52 -16.61 1.25
CA GLN A 180 0.24 -15.35 1.14
C GLN A 180 1.74 -15.52 0.79
N THR A 181 2.19 -16.71 0.41
CA THR A 181 3.61 -17.09 0.30
C THR A 181 4.20 -17.05 -1.11
N ILE A 182 3.42 -16.78 -2.16
CA ILE A 182 3.93 -16.91 -3.53
C ILE A 182 4.60 -15.61 -4.00
N ASN A 183 5.94 -15.68 -4.12
CA ASN A 183 6.85 -14.74 -4.78
C ASN A 183 6.63 -13.24 -4.48
N ARG A 184 7.05 -12.80 -3.28
CA ARG A 184 6.99 -11.39 -2.78
C ARG A 184 7.84 -10.37 -3.57
N LEU A 185 8.43 -10.78 -4.70
CA LEU A 185 9.27 -9.95 -5.53
C LEU A 185 8.49 -9.29 -6.68
N ASP A 186 7.42 -9.92 -7.17
CA ASP A 186 6.55 -9.35 -8.21
C ASP A 186 5.38 -8.61 -7.56
N THR A 187 5.49 -7.28 -7.50
CA THR A 187 4.47 -6.39 -6.95
C THR A 187 3.35 -6.08 -7.95
N ARG A 188 3.33 -6.68 -9.14
CA ARG A 188 2.33 -6.32 -10.17
C ARG A 188 1.04 -7.11 -10.00
N VAL A 189 -0.09 -6.49 -10.36
CA VAL A 189 -1.34 -7.22 -10.56
C VAL A 189 -1.23 -8.09 -11.81
N ARG A 190 -0.95 -9.37 -11.61
CA ARG A 190 -0.94 -10.39 -12.67
C ARG A 190 -2.35 -10.74 -13.15
N ILE A 191 -2.59 -10.58 -14.45
CA ILE A 191 -3.84 -10.89 -15.15
C ILE A 191 -3.54 -11.89 -16.26
N LEU A 192 -4.26 -13.01 -16.29
CA LEU A 192 -4.31 -13.92 -17.43
C LEU A 192 -5.57 -13.60 -18.22
N ALA A 193 -5.40 -13.21 -19.50
CA ALA A 193 -6.50 -12.88 -20.40
C ALA A 193 -6.52 -13.87 -21.57
N ILE A 194 -7.64 -14.57 -21.73
CA ILE A 194 -7.87 -15.55 -22.78
C ILE A 194 -8.89 -14.99 -23.77
N PHE A 195 -8.50 -14.87 -25.03
CA PHE A 195 -9.39 -14.60 -26.15
C PHE A 195 -9.51 -15.88 -26.96
N ALA A 196 -10.63 -16.57 -26.79
CA ALA A 196 -10.76 -17.98 -27.15
C ALA A 196 -11.31 -18.22 -28.55
N ASP A 197 -11.89 -17.21 -29.20
CA ASP A 197 -12.55 -17.35 -30.50
C ASP A 197 -11.75 -16.68 -31.62
N ASN A 198 -11.58 -17.38 -32.75
CA ASN A 198 -10.84 -16.86 -33.91
C ASN A 198 -11.66 -15.84 -34.72
N GLU A 199 -12.94 -16.12 -34.97
CA GLU A 199 -13.79 -15.27 -35.80
C GLU A 199 -14.02 -13.91 -35.13
N LEU A 200 -14.24 -13.92 -33.81
CA LEU A 200 -14.40 -12.69 -33.03
C LEU A 200 -13.13 -11.82 -33.04
N ASP A 201 -11.94 -12.44 -33.12
CA ASP A 201 -10.69 -11.70 -33.19
C ASP A 201 -10.42 -11.15 -34.60
N GLU A 202 -10.62 -11.96 -35.65
CA GLU A 202 -10.47 -11.53 -37.05
C GLU A 202 -11.43 -10.36 -37.39
N ASN A 203 -12.65 -10.39 -36.86
CA ASN A 203 -13.65 -9.32 -37.02
C ASN A 203 -13.41 -8.11 -36.10
N ASN A 204 -12.32 -8.10 -35.33
CA ASN A 204 -11.93 -7.02 -34.43
C ASN A 204 -12.97 -6.72 -33.33
N GLU A 205 -13.76 -7.72 -32.93
CA GLU A 205 -14.81 -7.56 -31.93
C GLU A 205 -14.25 -7.42 -30.51
N TYR A 206 -13.05 -7.97 -30.25
CA TYR A 206 -12.34 -7.84 -28.96
C TYR A 206 -11.54 -6.56 -28.78
N LYS A 207 -11.63 -5.60 -29.72
CA LYS A 207 -10.80 -4.40 -29.72
C LYS A 207 -10.88 -3.64 -28.40
N GLN A 208 -12.09 -3.44 -27.89
CA GLN A 208 -12.34 -2.63 -26.70
C GLN A 208 -11.79 -3.30 -25.44
N GLU A 209 -11.88 -4.64 -25.35
CA GLU A 209 -11.31 -5.43 -24.26
C GLU A 209 -9.79 -5.38 -24.28
N LYS A 210 -9.17 -5.58 -25.45
CA LYS A 210 -7.71 -5.50 -25.62
C LYS A 210 -7.18 -4.13 -25.21
N GLU A 211 -7.82 -3.05 -25.66
CA GLU A 211 -7.46 -1.69 -25.28
C GLU A 211 -7.65 -1.43 -23.78
N SER A 212 -8.75 -1.91 -23.20
CA SER A 212 -9.06 -1.75 -21.78
C SER A 212 -8.07 -2.48 -20.88
N LEU A 213 -7.74 -3.73 -21.21
CA LEU A 213 -6.71 -4.50 -20.50
C LEU A 213 -5.35 -3.84 -20.67
N ASN A 214 -4.92 -3.49 -21.89
CA ASN A 214 -3.59 -2.91 -22.11
C ASN A 214 -3.36 -1.61 -21.31
N ARG A 215 -4.40 -0.80 -21.12
CA ARG A 215 -4.36 0.38 -20.25
C ARG A 215 -4.05 0.05 -18.78
N LEU A 216 -4.29 -1.15 -18.28
CA LEU A 216 -3.99 -1.49 -16.89
C LEU A 216 -2.47 -1.55 -16.60
N LYS A 217 -1.63 -1.66 -17.63
CA LYS A 217 -0.16 -1.64 -17.49
C LYS A 217 0.38 -0.31 -16.93
N LYS A 218 -0.34 0.82 -17.10
CA LYS A 218 0.01 2.09 -16.42
C LYS A 218 -0.28 2.05 -14.92
N TYR A 219 -1.19 1.19 -14.48
CA TYR A 219 -1.60 1.03 -13.07
C TYR A 219 -0.96 -0.19 -12.40
N GLY A 220 0.23 -0.62 -12.85
CA GLY A 220 0.97 -1.72 -12.22
C GLY A 220 0.49 -3.13 -12.56
N ALA A 221 -0.30 -3.32 -13.63
CA ALA A 221 -0.67 -4.65 -14.08
C ALA A 221 0.41 -5.32 -14.95
N PHE A 222 0.61 -6.62 -14.75
CA PHE A 222 1.24 -7.51 -15.71
C PHE A 222 0.16 -8.36 -16.38
N ILE A 223 0.11 -8.35 -17.71
CA ILE A 223 -0.98 -8.98 -18.46
C ILE A 223 -0.37 -9.97 -19.43
N GLN A 224 -0.69 -11.25 -19.25
CA GLN A 224 -0.43 -12.29 -20.22
C GLN A 224 -1.70 -12.51 -21.03
N ILE A 225 -1.63 -12.22 -22.33
CA ILE A 225 -2.74 -12.43 -23.25
C ILE A 225 -2.45 -13.69 -24.06
N LEU A 226 -3.40 -14.63 -24.06
CA LEU A 226 -3.41 -15.77 -24.96
C LEU A 226 -4.52 -15.59 -25.99
N TYR A 227 -4.12 -15.50 -27.25
CA TYR A 227 -5.02 -15.55 -28.39
C TYR A 227 -5.16 -17.00 -28.82
N GLN A 228 -6.39 -17.50 -28.86
CA GLN A 228 -6.75 -18.81 -29.41
C GLN A 228 -5.83 -19.93 -28.89
N PRO A 229 -5.65 -20.06 -27.56
CA PRO A 229 -4.78 -21.11 -27.04
C PRO A 229 -5.42 -22.47 -27.31
N ASN A 230 -4.61 -23.42 -27.77
CA ASN A 230 -4.99 -24.82 -27.66
C ASN A 230 -5.03 -25.23 -26.17
N TYR A 231 -5.64 -26.38 -25.88
CA TYR A 231 -5.81 -26.86 -24.51
C TYR A 231 -4.49 -26.94 -23.73
N SER A 232 -3.42 -27.43 -24.36
CA SER A 232 -2.10 -27.55 -23.70
C SER A 232 -1.55 -26.19 -23.26
N LYS A 233 -1.62 -25.17 -24.13
CA LYS A 233 -1.16 -23.81 -23.81
C LYS A 233 -2.01 -23.14 -22.74
N LEU A 234 -3.32 -23.41 -22.74
CA LEU A 234 -4.22 -22.94 -21.69
C LEU A 234 -3.78 -23.54 -20.33
N ILE A 235 -3.60 -24.86 -20.25
CA ILE A 235 -3.16 -25.52 -19.01
C ILE A 235 -1.79 -25.01 -18.55
N GLU A 236 -0.81 -24.88 -19.46
CA GLU A 236 0.51 -24.33 -19.14
C GLU A 236 0.42 -22.94 -18.49
N ALA A 237 -0.42 -22.05 -19.02
CA ALA A 237 -0.62 -20.72 -18.45
C ALA A 237 -1.36 -20.75 -17.11
N LEU A 238 -2.31 -21.66 -16.92
CA LEU A 238 -2.96 -21.87 -15.62
C LEU A 238 -1.99 -22.46 -14.58
N GLU A 239 -0.95 -23.17 -15.01
CA GLU A 239 0.05 -23.79 -14.14
C GLU A 239 1.16 -22.84 -13.69
N GLU A 240 1.27 -21.65 -14.29
CA GLU A 240 2.25 -20.59 -13.99
C GLU A 240 2.49 -20.44 -12.47
N PRO A 241 3.69 -20.78 -11.96
CA PRO A 241 3.99 -20.77 -10.52
C PRO A 241 3.82 -19.40 -9.86
N ALA A 242 3.97 -18.30 -10.60
CA ALA A 242 3.75 -16.96 -10.06
C ALA A 242 2.26 -16.69 -9.74
N GLY A 243 1.34 -17.47 -10.29
CA GLY A 243 -0.10 -17.36 -10.12
C GLY A 243 -0.72 -16.09 -10.74
N TRP A 244 -2.05 -15.98 -10.63
CA TRP A 244 -2.87 -14.93 -11.24
C TRP A 244 -3.79 -14.30 -10.20
N HIS A 245 -3.92 -12.97 -10.20
CA HIS A 245 -4.90 -12.27 -9.34
C HIS A 245 -6.26 -12.14 -10.02
N ILE A 246 -6.23 -11.97 -11.35
CA ILE A 246 -7.42 -11.86 -12.19
C ILE A 246 -7.31 -12.85 -13.35
N PHE A 247 -8.38 -13.59 -13.58
CA PHE A 247 -8.58 -14.42 -14.77
C PHE A 247 -9.66 -13.76 -15.63
N PHE A 248 -9.37 -13.50 -16.90
CA PHE A 248 -10.30 -12.95 -17.86
C PHE A 248 -10.46 -13.93 -19.02
N PHE A 249 -11.71 -14.24 -19.37
CA PHE A 249 -12.05 -15.09 -20.51
C PHE A 249 -13.08 -14.38 -21.38
N ALA A 250 -12.79 -14.29 -22.68
CA ALA A 250 -13.71 -13.84 -23.71
C ALA A 250 -13.81 -14.90 -24.80
N GLY A 251 -15.03 -15.31 -25.13
CA GLY A 251 -15.31 -16.41 -26.04
C GLY A 251 -16.70 -17.00 -25.83
N HIS A 252 -17.01 -18.07 -26.55
CA HIS A 252 -18.26 -18.78 -26.39
C HIS A 252 -18.28 -19.65 -25.13
N SER A 253 -19.42 -19.66 -24.46
CA SER A 253 -19.73 -20.55 -23.35
C SER A 253 -21.20 -20.93 -23.39
N HIS A 254 -21.50 -22.11 -22.88
CA HIS A 254 -22.88 -22.55 -22.67
C HIS A 254 -22.96 -23.42 -21.41
N SER A 255 -24.16 -23.56 -20.86
CA SER A 255 -24.46 -24.53 -19.80
C SER A 255 -25.52 -25.51 -20.26
N ASN A 256 -25.66 -26.62 -19.54
CA ASN A 256 -26.75 -27.56 -19.78
C ASN A 256 -28.09 -26.90 -19.40
N PRO A 257 -29.26 -27.42 -19.83
CA PRO A 257 -30.56 -26.81 -19.51
C PRO A 257 -30.80 -26.67 -17.99
N ASP A 258 -30.33 -27.65 -17.22
CA ASP A 258 -30.28 -27.67 -15.76
C ASP A 258 -29.10 -26.87 -15.16
N GLY A 259 -28.26 -26.25 -16.00
CA GLY A 259 -27.08 -25.39 -15.75
C GLY A 259 -26.28 -25.72 -14.51
N ARG A 260 -26.11 -27.03 -14.30
CA ARG A 260 -25.17 -27.63 -13.36
C ARG A 260 -23.78 -27.78 -13.96
N ILE A 261 -23.72 -27.90 -15.29
CA ILE A 261 -22.50 -28.11 -16.04
C ILE A 261 -22.38 -27.00 -17.08
N GLY A 262 -21.28 -26.26 -17.02
CA GLY A 262 -20.88 -25.24 -17.97
C GLY A 262 -19.66 -25.68 -18.79
N TRP A 263 -19.60 -25.18 -20.01
CA TRP A 263 -18.50 -25.39 -20.95
C TRP A 263 -17.93 -24.06 -21.43
N LEU A 264 -16.61 -24.04 -21.59
CA LEU A 264 -15.87 -23.00 -22.30
C LEU A 264 -15.45 -23.53 -23.66
N GLN A 265 -15.69 -22.77 -24.71
CA GLN A 265 -15.21 -23.12 -26.04
C GLN A 265 -13.89 -22.41 -26.31
N ILE A 266 -12.88 -23.17 -26.76
CA ILE A 266 -11.65 -22.63 -27.33
C ILE A 266 -11.54 -23.05 -28.79
N SER A 267 -11.18 -22.10 -29.65
CA SER A 267 -10.99 -22.30 -31.08
C SER A 267 -9.57 -21.85 -31.45
N TRP A 268 -8.82 -22.66 -32.20
CA TRP A 268 -7.45 -22.34 -32.61
C TRP A 268 -7.09 -22.94 -33.98
N LEU A 269 -6.14 -22.33 -34.67
CA LEU A 269 -5.58 -22.88 -35.90
C LEU A 269 -4.47 -23.89 -35.58
N ASP A 270 -4.53 -25.09 -36.14
CA ASP A 270 -3.45 -26.06 -36.06
C ASP A 270 -2.28 -25.73 -37.01
N ASN A 271 -1.23 -26.56 -37.00
CA ASN A 271 -0.03 -26.35 -37.82
C ASN A 271 -0.32 -26.35 -39.33
N ASN A 272 -1.46 -26.89 -39.76
CA ASN A 272 -1.90 -26.93 -41.16
C ASN A 272 -2.93 -25.83 -41.46
N GLN A 273 -3.07 -24.81 -40.60
CA GLN A 273 -4.04 -23.72 -40.71
C GLN A 273 -5.51 -24.20 -40.71
N LYS A 274 -5.80 -25.36 -40.12
CA LYS A 274 -7.18 -25.82 -39.96
C LYS A 274 -7.73 -25.36 -38.62
N LEU A 275 -8.93 -24.78 -38.64
CA LEU A 275 -9.65 -24.39 -37.41
C LEU A 275 -10.05 -25.64 -36.63
N GLN A 276 -9.63 -25.68 -35.38
CA GLN A 276 -9.96 -26.69 -34.39
C GLN A 276 -10.78 -26.02 -33.28
N THR A 277 -11.78 -26.73 -32.78
CA THR A 277 -12.64 -26.26 -31.70
C THR A 277 -12.69 -27.33 -30.62
N LYS A 278 -12.53 -26.93 -29.35
CA LYS A 278 -12.73 -27.80 -28.19
C LYS A 278 -13.66 -27.13 -27.18
N GLU A 279 -14.70 -27.84 -26.78
CA GLU A 279 -15.48 -27.53 -25.59
C GLU A 279 -14.79 -28.16 -24.37
N ILE A 280 -14.58 -27.36 -23.34
CA ILE A 280 -13.93 -27.74 -22.09
C ILE A 280 -14.97 -27.66 -21.00
N GLU A 281 -15.27 -28.78 -20.36
CA GLU A 281 -16.15 -28.78 -19.20
C GLU A 281 -15.46 -28.06 -18.03
N ILE A 282 -16.18 -27.21 -17.28
CA ILE A 282 -15.60 -26.51 -16.12
C ILE A 282 -15.07 -27.48 -15.05
N ASN A 283 -15.65 -28.67 -14.94
CA ASN A 283 -15.16 -29.72 -14.04
C ASN A 283 -13.75 -30.21 -14.42
N GLU A 284 -13.38 -30.18 -15.70
CA GLU A 284 -11.99 -30.42 -16.11
C GLU A 284 -11.10 -29.34 -15.50
N LEU A 285 -11.51 -28.07 -15.58
CA LEU A 285 -10.72 -26.93 -15.10
C LEU A 285 -10.62 -26.82 -13.57
N THR A 286 -11.47 -27.51 -12.81
CA THR A 286 -11.61 -27.39 -11.35
C THR A 286 -10.28 -27.50 -10.60
N LYS A 287 -9.43 -28.47 -10.94
CA LYS A 287 -8.13 -28.66 -10.27
C LYS A 287 -7.24 -27.42 -10.41
N TRP A 288 -7.17 -26.86 -11.62
CA TRP A 288 -6.35 -25.70 -11.91
C TRP A 288 -6.97 -24.42 -11.33
N MET A 289 -8.28 -24.25 -11.41
CA MET A 289 -8.98 -23.12 -10.79
C MET A 289 -8.82 -23.13 -9.27
N GLN A 290 -8.93 -24.29 -8.61
CA GLN A 290 -8.70 -24.41 -7.18
C GLN A 290 -7.26 -24.04 -6.80
N LYS A 291 -6.26 -24.47 -7.61
CA LYS A 291 -4.87 -24.06 -7.42
C LYS A 291 -4.75 -22.54 -7.51
N LEU A 292 -5.30 -21.91 -8.55
CA LEU A 292 -5.26 -20.46 -8.73
C LEU A 292 -5.92 -19.71 -7.57
N ILE A 293 -7.07 -20.16 -7.09
CA ILE A 293 -7.79 -19.61 -5.93
C ILE A 293 -6.91 -19.70 -4.68
N ASN A 294 -6.38 -20.88 -4.38
CA ASN A 294 -5.53 -21.13 -3.22
C ASN A 294 -4.22 -20.33 -3.27
N ASP A 295 -3.75 -20.03 -4.48
CA ASP A 295 -2.55 -19.23 -4.70
C ASP A 295 -2.85 -17.75 -4.44
N LYS A 296 -3.68 -17.10 -5.29
CA LYS A 296 -4.08 -15.67 -5.11
C LYS A 296 -5.24 -15.15 -5.97
N LEU A 297 -5.90 -15.99 -6.78
CA LEU A 297 -6.98 -15.55 -7.68
C LEU A 297 -8.12 -14.94 -6.86
N GLN A 298 -8.43 -13.67 -7.13
CA GLN A 298 -9.52 -12.94 -6.48
C GLN A 298 -10.74 -12.81 -7.37
N LEU A 299 -10.52 -12.60 -8.67
CA LEU A 299 -11.57 -12.20 -9.61
C LEU A 299 -11.46 -13.00 -10.90
N ALA A 300 -12.54 -13.67 -11.27
CA ALA A 300 -12.73 -14.18 -12.63
C ALA A 300 -13.76 -13.33 -13.37
N ILE A 301 -13.49 -12.96 -14.62
CA ILE A 301 -14.43 -12.23 -15.47
C ILE A 301 -14.64 -13.07 -16.72
N PHE A 302 -15.89 -13.50 -16.94
CA PHE A 302 -16.30 -14.22 -18.13
C PHE A 302 -17.17 -13.31 -18.98
N ASN A 303 -16.57 -12.76 -20.02
CA ASN A 303 -17.29 -12.11 -21.12
C ASN A 303 -17.74 -13.19 -22.10
N SER A 304 -18.65 -14.05 -21.64
CA SER A 304 -19.19 -15.18 -22.41
C SER A 304 -20.70 -15.32 -22.23
N CYS A 305 -21.32 -16.13 -23.08
CA CYS A 305 -22.74 -16.05 -23.43
C CYS A 305 -23.72 -16.79 -22.49
N ASP A 306 -23.26 -17.46 -21.43
CA ASP A 306 -24.11 -18.09 -20.41
C ASP A 306 -23.25 -18.37 -19.19
N GLY A 307 -23.27 -17.45 -18.22
CA GLY A 307 -22.28 -17.46 -17.15
C GLY A 307 -22.81 -17.87 -15.79
N LEU A 308 -24.12 -18.00 -15.56
CA LEU A 308 -24.64 -18.42 -14.26
C LEU A 308 -24.29 -19.87 -13.93
N GLY A 309 -24.39 -20.79 -14.88
CA GLY A 309 -23.98 -22.19 -14.66
C GLY A 309 -22.48 -22.30 -14.34
N LEU A 310 -21.66 -21.61 -15.13
CA LEU A 310 -20.22 -21.43 -14.90
C LEU A 310 -19.90 -20.86 -13.51
N ALA A 311 -20.56 -19.76 -13.13
CA ALA A 311 -20.32 -19.13 -11.85
C ALA A 311 -20.73 -20.02 -10.67
N ASN A 312 -21.77 -20.84 -10.82
CA ASN A 312 -22.18 -21.80 -9.78
C ASN A 312 -21.08 -22.85 -9.53
N GLN A 313 -20.50 -23.40 -10.60
CA GLN A 313 -19.42 -24.37 -10.49
C GLN A 313 -18.13 -23.76 -9.95
N LEU A 314 -17.84 -22.49 -10.27
CA LEU A 314 -16.63 -21.82 -9.77
C LEU A 314 -16.78 -21.30 -8.34
N THR A 315 -17.99 -20.92 -7.92
CA THR A 315 -18.25 -20.50 -6.53
C THR A 315 -18.22 -21.65 -5.54
N SER A 316 -18.54 -22.88 -5.95
CA SER A 316 -18.34 -24.08 -5.11
C SER A 316 -16.86 -24.32 -4.75
N LEU A 317 -15.93 -23.74 -5.52
CA LEU A 317 -14.48 -23.74 -5.24
C LEU A 317 -14.04 -22.61 -4.31
N ASN A 318 -15.00 -21.87 -3.75
CA ASN A 318 -14.79 -20.70 -2.91
C ASN A 318 -14.04 -19.55 -3.63
N LEU A 319 -14.22 -19.41 -4.95
CA LEU A 319 -13.73 -18.24 -5.70
C LEU A 319 -14.28 -16.94 -5.07
N PRO A 320 -13.44 -15.93 -4.73
CA PRO A 320 -13.93 -14.74 -4.04
C PRO A 320 -14.96 -13.95 -4.85
N TYR A 321 -14.65 -13.65 -6.11
CA TYR A 321 -15.51 -12.90 -7.01
C TYR A 321 -15.48 -13.44 -8.43
N CYS A 322 -16.66 -13.48 -9.06
CA CYS A 322 -16.85 -13.82 -10.45
C CYS A 322 -17.79 -12.79 -11.08
N ILE A 323 -17.49 -12.32 -12.29
CA ILE A 323 -18.39 -11.46 -13.06
C ILE A 323 -18.79 -12.22 -14.32
N VAL A 324 -20.10 -12.33 -14.51
CA VAL A 324 -20.73 -13.08 -15.59
C VAL A 324 -21.92 -12.34 -16.14
N MET A 325 -22.39 -12.78 -17.30
CA MET A 325 -23.68 -12.39 -17.83
C MET A 325 -24.73 -13.45 -17.46
N ARG A 326 -25.91 -13.00 -17.04
CA ARG A 326 -27.07 -13.86 -16.77
C ARG A 326 -27.52 -14.61 -18.02
N GLU A 327 -27.44 -13.95 -19.17
CA GLU A 327 -27.81 -14.48 -20.49
C GLU A 327 -26.81 -14.03 -21.55
N ARG A 328 -26.94 -14.58 -22.76
CA ARG A 328 -26.11 -14.25 -23.92
C ARG A 328 -26.23 -12.79 -24.30
N VAL A 329 -25.07 -12.16 -24.53
CA VAL A 329 -24.94 -10.76 -24.97
C VAL A 329 -24.11 -10.66 -26.25
N ASP A 330 -24.27 -9.56 -26.97
CA ASP A 330 -23.38 -9.19 -28.07
C ASP A 330 -21.98 -8.79 -27.57
N SER A 331 -20.95 -9.04 -28.39
CA SER A 331 -19.55 -8.77 -28.04
C SER A 331 -19.31 -7.31 -27.65
N PHE A 332 -19.94 -6.38 -28.39
CA PHE A 332 -19.79 -4.94 -28.15
C PHE A 332 -20.33 -4.51 -26.77
N PHE A 333 -21.45 -5.07 -26.34
CA PHE A 333 -21.98 -4.87 -24.98
C PHE A 333 -21.01 -5.37 -23.91
N ALA A 334 -20.43 -6.57 -24.10
CA ALA A 334 -19.48 -7.15 -23.14
C ALA A 334 -18.19 -6.32 -23.03
N GLY A 335 -17.67 -5.84 -24.16
CA GLY A 335 -16.53 -4.92 -24.21
C GLY A 335 -16.82 -3.58 -23.53
N THR A 336 -18.03 -3.04 -23.73
CA THR A 336 -18.46 -1.78 -23.13
C THR A 336 -18.62 -1.87 -21.63
N LEU A 337 -19.22 -2.95 -21.13
CA LEU A 337 -19.30 -3.23 -19.70
C LEU A 337 -17.90 -3.31 -19.09
N LEU A 338 -17.00 -4.11 -19.69
CA LEU A 338 -15.65 -4.31 -19.19
C LEU A 338 -14.88 -2.98 -19.11
N ASN A 339 -14.99 -2.14 -20.15
CA ASN A 339 -14.37 -0.83 -20.18
C ASN A 339 -14.84 0.06 -19.01
N HIS A 340 -16.15 0.16 -18.78
CA HIS A 340 -16.70 0.97 -17.69
C HIS A 340 -16.35 0.41 -16.31
N LEU A 341 -16.39 -0.92 -16.17
CA LEU A 341 -16.03 -1.63 -14.94
C LEU A 341 -14.56 -1.38 -14.58
N LEU A 342 -13.63 -1.64 -15.50
CA LEU A 342 -12.20 -1.46 -15.26
C LEU A 342 -11.83 0.01 -15.04
N LYS A 343 -12.51 0.94 -15.74
CA LYS A 343 -12.35 2.38 -15.49
C LYS A 343 -12.72 2.76 -14.07
N ALA A 344 -13.81 2.21 -13.53
CA ALA A 344 -14.21 2.47 -12.15
C ALA A 344 -13.32 1.76 -11.13
N PHE A 345 -13.02 0.48 -11.36
CA PHE A 345 -12.26 -0.37 -10.44
C PHE A 345 -10.81 0.08 -10.30
N VAL A 346 -10.17 0.43 -11.41
CA VAL A 346 -8.75 0.74 -11.47
C VAL A 346 -8.51 2.25 -11.46
N GLU A 347 -9.11 3.00 -12.38
CA GLU A 347 -8.79 4.43 -12.51
C GLU A 347 -9.46 5.31 -11.44
N ARG A 348 -10.61 4.87 -10.91
CA ARG A 348 -11.35 5.57 -9.85
C ARG A 348 -11.25 4.88 -8.48
N GLU A 349 -10.45 3.82 -8.38
CA GLU A 349 -10.17 3.08 -7.13
C GLU A 349 -11.43 2.67 -6.35
N LYS A 350 -12.50 2.33 -7.06
CA LYS A 350 -13.74 1.84 -6.43
C LYS A 350 -13.61 0.37 -6.03
N SER A 351 -14.39 -0.06 -5.05
CA SER A 351 -14.59 -1.48 -4.76
C SER A 351 -15.20 -2.19 -5.97
N ILE A 352 -15.10 -3.51 -6.05
CA ILE A 352 -15.68 -4.27 -7.16
C ILE A 352 -17.21 -4.06 -7.28
N PHE A 353 -17.92 -3.95 -6.15
CA PHE A 353 -19.36 -3.67 -6.10
C PHE A 353 -19.66 -2.26 -6.62
N ALA A 354 -18.98 -1.24 -6.08
CA ALA A 354 -19.19 0.14 -6.51
C ALA A 354 -18.76 0.39 -7.98
N SER A 355 -17.80 -0.40 -8.49
CA SER A 355 -17.38 -0.39 -9.89
C SER A 355 -18.42 -0.98 -10.81
N MET A 356 -19.01 -2.10 -10.40
CA MET A 356 -20.09 -2.73 -11.12
C MET A 356 -21.34 -1.85 -11.14
N ARG A 357 -21.66 -1.17 -10.03
CA ARG A 357 -22.74 -0.17 -9.99
C ARG A 357 -22.53 0.93 -11.01
N TYR A 358 -21.31 1.49 -11.03
CA TYR A 358 -20.96 2.52 -12.00
C TYR A 358 -21.13 2.01 -13.44
N ALA A 359 -20.60 0.82 -13.74
CA ALA A 359 -20.69 0.22 -15.07
C ALA A 359 -22.16 0.01 -15.48
N ARG A 360 -22.98 -0.54 -14.58
CA ARG A 360 -24.42 -0.74 -14.81
C ARG A 360 -25.15 0.57 -15.07
N GLU A 361 -24.83 1.65 -14.34
CA GLU A 361 -25.41 2.97 -14.60
C GLU A 361 -25.04 3.50 -15.99
N GLN A 362 -23.79 3.31 -16.45
CA GLN A 362 -23.41 3.72 -17.81
C GLN A 362 -24.15 2.88 -18.86
N ILE A 363 -24.23 1.56 -18.66
CA ILE A 363 -24.99 0.67 -19.55
C ILE A 363 -26.47 1.06 -19.59
N LEU A 364 -27.07 1.41 -18.45
CA LEU A 364 -28.46 1.89 -18.40
C LEU A 364 -28.66 3.13 -19.29
N LEU A 365 -27.72 4.08 -19.26
CA LEU A 365 -27.77 5.28 -20.10
C LEU A 365 -27.62 4.96 -21.60
N GLU A 366 -26.73 4.04 -21.94
CA GLU A 366 -26.35 3.74 -23.33
C GLU A 366 -27.31 2.76 -24.02
N TYR A 367 -27.85 1.80 -23.28
CA TYR A 367 -28.63 0.68 -23.80
C TYR A 367 -30.08 0.65 -23.33
N ASP A 368 -30.43 1.26 -22.19
CA ASP A 368 -31.77 1.11 -21.59
C ASP A 368 -32.52 2.45 -21.37
N LYS A 369 -32.13 3.52 -22.07
CA LYS A 369 -32.84 4.82 -22.06
C LYS A 369 -33.27 5.27 -23.46
N GLY A 370 -34.30 6.10 -23.51
CA GLY A 370 -34.87 6.64 -24.76
C GLY A 370 -35.68 5.59 -25.50
N ALA A 371 -35.40 5.39 -26.79
CA ALA A 371 -36.06 4.38 -27.64
C ALA A 371 -35.45 2.97 -27.53
N LYS A 372 -34.54 2.73 -26.57
CA LYS A 372 -33.82 1.47 -26.37
C LYS A 372 -34.13 0.64 -25.10
N PRO A 373 -35.06 0.99 -24.18
CA PRO A 373 -35.24 0.24 -22.92
C PRO A 373 -35.51 -1.24 -23.20
N SER A 374 -34.58 -2.10 -22.81
CA SER A 374 -34.65 -3.54 -23.11
C SER A 374 -34.31 -4.42 -21.89
N GLY A 375 -33.85 -3.82 -20.79
CA GLY A 375 -33.40 -4.56 -19.62
C GLY A 375 -31.99 -5.15 -19.80
N LYS A 376 -31.21 -4.66 -20.78
CA LYS A 376 -29.83 -5.13 -21.01
C LYS A 376 -28.92 -4.88 -19.81
N SER A 377 -29.13 -3.77 -19.10
CA SER A 377 -28.44 -3.45 -17.85
C SER A 377 -28.72 -4.45 -16.74
N TRP A 378 -29.68 -5.36 -16.87
CA TRP A 378 -29.94 -6.43 -15.91
C TRP A 378 -29.06 -7.65 -16.11
N LEU A 379 -28.45 -7.82 -17.28
CA LEU A 379 -27.71 -9.03 -17.61
C LEU A 379 -26.41 -9.20 -16.83
N PRO A 380 -25.60 -8.15 -16.62
CA PRO A 380 -24.35 -8.30 -15.89
C PRO A 380 -24.59 -8.58 -14.41
N VAL A 381 -23.88 -9.54 -13.81
CA VAL A 381 -24.03 -9.88 -12.39
C VAL A 381 -22.69 -10.26 -11.76
N ILE A 382 -22.49 -9.82 -10.51
CA ILE A 382 -21.42 -10.32 -9.66
C ILE A 382 -21.94 -11.59 -9.00
N VAL A 383 -21.18 -12.67 -9.11
CA VAL A 383 -21.33 -13.83 -8.25
C VAL A 383 -20.21 -13.78 -7.22
N ALA A 384 -20.57 -13.59 -5.95
CA ALA A 384 -19.61 -13.30 -4.88
C ALA A 384 -19.66 -14.39 -3.80
N ASN A 385 -18.50 -14.70 -3.25
CA ASN A 385 -18.41 -15.39 -1.97
C ASN A 385 -18.69 -14.38 -0.84
N PRO A 386 -19.73 -14.57 -0.01
CA PRO A 386 -20.08 -13.66 1.09
C PRO A 386 -18.93 -13.38 2.08
N GLU A 387 -18.06 -14.38 2.31
CA GLU A 387 -16.92 -14.31 3.21
C GLU A 387 -15.65 -13.75 2.56
N ALA A 388 -15.71 -13.38 1.28
CA ALA A 388 -14.59 -12.73 0.62
C ALA A 388 -14.32 -11.35 1.23
N PRO A 389 -13.03 -10.97 1.38
CA PRO A 389 -12.66 -9.62 1.74
C PRO A 389 -12.99 -8.65 0.60
N GLU A 390 -13.31 -7.41 0.94
CA GLU A 390 -13.63 -6.38 -0.06
C GLU A 390 -12.49 -6.23 -1.09
N LEU A 391 -12.84 -6.37 -2.36
CA LEU A 391 -11.90 -6.29 -3.46
C LEU A 391 -11.79 -4.86 -4.01
N THR A 392 -10.59 -4.30 -3.92
CA THR A 392 -10.18 -3.04 -4.57
C THR A 392 -8.93 -3.29 -5.42
N TRP A 393 -8.64 -2.43 -6.39
CA TRP A 393 -7.39 -2.53 -7.16
C TRP A 393 -6.16 -2.50 -6.24
N ASP A 394 -6.18 -1.66 -5.20
CA ASP A 394 -5.08 -1.54 -4.24
C ASP A 394 -4.86 -2.82 -3.43
N SER A 395 -5.93 -3.52 -3.07
CA SER A 395 -5.87 -4.78 -2.31
C SER A 395 -5.21 -5.94 -3.06
N LEU A 396 -5.09 -5.84 -4.39
CA LEU A 396 -4.42 -6.85 -5.22
C LEU A 396 -2.90 -6.76 -5.15
N PHE A 397 -2.37 -5.65 -4.65
CA PHE A 397 -0.94 -5.47 -4.49
C PHE A 397 -0.45 -6.05 -3.17
N ILE A 398 0.71 -6.69 -3.24
CA ILE A 398 1.42 -7.19 -2.07
C ILE A 398 2.68 -6.36 -1.90
N GLU A 399 2.94 -5.93 -0.66
CA GLU A 399 4.20 -5.27 -0.30
C GLU A 399 5.39 -6.10 -0.78
N ARG A 400 6.25 -5.47 -1.57
CA ARG A 400 7.54 -6.06 -1.88
C ARG A 400 8.25 -6.30 -0.56
N ARG A 401 8.66 -7.53 -0.31
CA ARG A 401 9.60 -7.79 0.78
C ARG A 401 10.85 -8.39 0.21
N LEU A 402 11.97 -7.87 0.68
CA LEU A 402 13.23 -8.53 0.46
C LEU A 402 13.16 -9.94 1.08
N GLY A 403 13.93 -10.88 0.53
CA GLY A 403 14.03 -12.20 1.12
C GLY A 403 14.48 -12.10 2.58
N PRO A 404 14.14 -13.09 3.44
CA PRO A 404 14.42 -13.03 4.88
C PRO A 404 15.91 -12.82 5.19
N LYS A 405 16.81 -13.33 4.34
CA LYS A 405 18.27 -13.10 4.46
C LYS A 405 18.64 -11.63 4.25
N CYS A 406 18.06 -10.97 3.25
CA CYS A 406 18.33 -9.56 2.98
C CYS A 406 17.70 -8.64 4.03
N GLU A 407 16.49 -8.94 4.52
CA GLU A 407 15.90 -8.21 5.64
C GLU A 407 16.76 -8.36 6.92
N LEU A 408 17.35 -9.54 7.16
CA LEU A 408 18.29 -9.74 8.25
C LEU A 408 19.57 -8.89 8.08
N ILE A 409 20.12 -8.81 6.87
CA ILE A 409 21.28 -7.94 6.58
C ILE A 409 20.93 -6.47 6.84
N LEU A 410 19.76 -6.00 6.40
CA LEU A 410 19.30 -4.64 6.68
C LEU A 410 19.14 -4.38 8.18
N LEU A 411 18.64 -5.35 8.93
CA LEU A 411 18.54 -5.26 10.38
C LEU A 411 19.93 -5.16 11.03
N VAL A 412 20.90 -5.97 10.58
CA VAL A 412 22.29 -5.89 11.06
C VAL A 412 22.89 -4.52 10.76
N VAL A 413 22.68 -4.00 9.55
CA VAL A 413 23.11 -2.63 9.17
C VAL A 413 22.50 -1.58 10.08
N LEU A 414 21.20 -1.66 10.37
CA LEU A 414 20.52 -0.76 11.31
C LEU A 414 21.11 -0.86 12.72
N ILE A 415 21.41 -2.07 13.20
CA ILE A 415 22.08 -2.27 14.50
C ILE A 415 23.46 -1.62 14.49
N VAL A 416 24.25 -1.80 13.43
CA VAL A 416 25.57 -1.16 13.31
C VAL A 416 25.48 0.36 13.36
N ILE A 417 24.47 0.98 12.74
CA ILE A 417 24.24 2.43 12.82
C ILE A 417 23.95 2.88 14.26
N VAL A 418 23.16 2.08 14.98
CA VAL A 418 22.68 2.41 16.33
C VAL A 418 23.75 2.23 17.40
N VAL A 419 24.50 1.13 17.35
CA VAL A 419 25.44 0.78 18.42
C VAL A 419 26.91 0.75 17.98
N GLY A 420 27.20 0.77 16.67
CA GLY A 420 28.56 0.61 16.16
C GLY A 420 29.52 1.68 16.66
N LEU A 421 29.19 2.96 16.46
CA LEU A 421 30.03 4.07 16.94
C LEU A 421 30.11 4.11 18.50
N PRO A 422 29.00 4.05 19.26
CA PRO A 422 29.07 4.02 20.72
C PRO A 422 29.87 2.85 21.31
N LEU A 423 29.68 1.63 20.78
CA LEU A 423 30.41 0.45 21.25
C LEU A 423 31.89 0.50 20.88
N ASN A 424 32.23 1.03 19.70
CA ASN A 424 33.61 1.18 19.31
C ASN A 424 34.33 2.20 20.21
N ILE A 425 33.70 3.34 20.51
CA ILE A 425 34.22 4.31 21.47
C ILE A 425 34.43 3.65 22.84
N LEU A 426 33.48 2.83 23.31
CA LEU A 426 33.66 2.12 24.59
C LEU A 426 34.80 1.11 24.55
N GLY A 427 34.92 0.36 23.45
CA GLY A 427 35.93 -0.69 23.30
C GLY A 427 37.34 -0.14 23.12
N GLU A 428 37.53 0.89 22.29
CA GLU A 428 38.84 1.46 21.99
C GLU A 428 39.32 2.43 23.08
N PHE A 429 38.42 3.15 23.75
CA PHE A 429 38.78 4.20 24.72
C PHE A 429 38.54 3.78 26.18
N GLY A 430 38.00 2.57 26.39
CA GLY A 430 37.99 1.88 27.68
C GLY A 430 37.16 2.49 28.80
N SER A 431 36.34 3.52 28.54
CA SER A 431 35.64 4.25 29.60
C SER A 431 34.25 4.77 29.20
N LEU A 432 33.24 4.46 30.02
CA LEU A 432 31.88 5.02 29.91
C LEU A 432 31.88 6.55 30.05
N ASN A 433 32.82 7.12 30.82
CA ASN A 433 32.97 8.56 30.97
C ASN A 433 33.45 9.21 29.67
N THR A 434 34.28 8.51 28.89
CA THR A 434 34.76 8.99 27.58
C THR A 434 33.65 8.95 26.55
N LEU A 435 32.85 7.87 26.48
CA LEU A 435 31.66 7.82 25.62
C LEU A 435 30.70 8.97 25.96
N ARG A 436 30.45 9.20 27.24
CA ARG A 436 29.58 10.29 27.69
C ARG A 436 30.12 11.65 27.28
N PHE A 437 31.41 11.87 27.48
CA PHE A 437 32.08 13.10 27.10
C PHE A 437 31.97 13.36 25.59
N TYR A 438 32.18 12.34 24.75
CA TYR A 438 32.01 12.48 23.30
C TYR A 438 30.55 12.63 22.90
N ALA A 439 29.60 11.94 23.54
CA ALA A 439 28.18 12.14 23.29
C ALA A 439 27.71 13.57 23.63
N GLN A 440 28.31 14.20 24.65
CA GLN A 440 28.08 15.60 24.98
C GLN A 440 28.67 16.54 23.93
N LEU A 441 29.87 16.24 23.41
CA LEU A 441 30.52 17.05 22.38
C LEU A 441 29.84 16.92 21.01
N TYR A 442 29.48 15.71 20.60
CA TYR A 442 29.06 15.39 19.22
C TYR A 442 27.71 14.66 19.16
N PRO A 443 26.64 15.23 19.76
CA PRO A 443 25.37 14.52 19.86
C PRO A 443 24.68 14.30 18.51
N HIS A 444 24.96 15.13 17.51
CA HIS A 444 24.43 15.01 16.14
C HIS A 444 24.92 13.77 15.37
N ILE A 445 26.05 13.19 15.79
CA ILE A 445 26.67 12.00 15.16
C ILE A 445 26.60 10.77 16.07
N ILE A 446 26.61 10.96 17.39
CA ILE A 446 26.60 9.86 18.36
C ILE A 446 25.18 9.57 18.86
N VAL A 447 24.46 10.59 19.31
CA VAL A 447 23.14 10.42 19.96
C VAL A 447 22.03 10.33 18.91
N TYR A 448 21.99 11.25 17.93
CA TYR A 448 20.95 11.28 16.92
C TYR A 448 20.86 9.98 16.07
N PRO A 449 21.96 9.45 15.50
CA PRO A 449 21.88 8.23 14.68
C PRO A 449 21.43 7.00 15.47
N SER A 450 21.63 7.02 16.78
CA SER A 450 21.21 5.93 17.65
C SER A 450 19.73 5.96 18.01
N LEU A 451 19.11 7.14 17.95
CA LEU A 451 17.72 7.35 18.37
C LEU A 451 16.75 7.49 17.20
N PHE A 452 17.10 8.26 16.17
CA PHE A 452 16.13 8.75 15.19
C PHE A 452 16.43 8.33 13.74
N LEU A 453 17.70 8.17 13.35
CA LEU A 453 18.05 7.70 12.00
C LEU A 453 17.45 6.33 11.61
N PRO A 454 17.32 5.34 12.53
CA PRO A 454 16.70 4.06 12.21
C PRO A 454 15.23 4.19 11.79
N LEU A 455 14.51 5.17 12.34
CA LEU A 455 13.14 5.47 11.95
C LEU A 455 13.08 5.92 10.49
N SER A 456 13.96 6.82 10.07
CA SER A 456 14.01 7.30 8.70
C SER A 456 14.40 6.21 7.73
N LEU A 457 15.47 5.46 8.00
CA LEU A 457 15.92 4.36 7.14
C LEU A 457 14.88 3.24 7.01
N PHE A 458 14.24 2.86 8.11
CA PHE A 458 13.15 1.89 8.08
C PHE A 458 11.98 2.40 7.26
N SER A 459 11.55 3.64 7.49
CA SER A 459 10.42 4.23 6.77
C SER A 459 10.72 4.35 5.28
N LEU A 460 11.95 4.70 4.92
CA LEU A 460 12.42 4.72 3.54
C LEU A 460 12.36 3.33 2.89
N TYR A 461 12.86 2.28 3.55
CA TYR A 461 12.74 0.90 3.07
C TYR A 461 11.27 0.48 2.85
N ARG A 462 10.39 0.88 3.78
CA ARG A 462 8.97 0.57 3.70
C ARG A 462 8.26 1.36 2.59
N ALA A 463 8.63 2.62 2.37
CA ALA A 463 8.15 3.40 1.24
C ALA A 463 8.60 2.76 -0.09
N PHE A 464 9.85 2.35 -0.20
CA PHE A 464 10.39 1.64 -1.36
C PHE A 464 9.60 0.35 -1.68
N SER A 465 9.13 -0.35 -0.64
CA SER A 465 8.37 -1.60 -0.77
C SER A 465 6.98 -1.41 -1.41
N LEU A 466 6.49 -0.17 -1.51
CA LEU A 466 5.20 0.19 -2.08
C LEU A 466 5.30 0.76 -3.52
N ILE A 467 6.51 0.90 -4.06
CA ILE A 467 6.74 1.43 -5.42
C ILE A 467 6.48 0.31 -6.46
N LEU A 468 5.58 0.59 -7.42
CA LEU A 468 5.15 -0.35 -8.46
C LEU A 468 6.11 -0.41 -9.65
N LYS A 469 6.57 0.75 -10.13
CA LYS A 469 7.51 0.87 -11.26
C LYS A 469 8.79 1.53 -10.82
N LYS A 470 9.92 0.83 -11.00
CA LYS A 470 11.23 1.48 -11.01
C LYS A 470 11.41 2.13 -12.37
N THR A 471 11.29 3.44 -12.43
CA THR A 471 11.54 4.20 -13.66
C THR A 471 13.03 4.50 -13.79
N GLY A 472 13.43 4.95 -14.98
CA GLY A 472 14.77 5.50 -15.18
C GLY A 472 15.06 6.70 -14.27
N ILE A 473 14.03 7.41 -13.79
CA ILE A 473 14.18 8.56 -12.90
C ILE A 473 14.69 8.12 -11.53
N ILE A 474 14.05 7.14 -10.89
CA ILE A 474 14.55 6.62 -9.60
C ILE A 474 15.99 6.14 -9.76
N LEU A 475 16.27 5.34 -10.80
CA LEU A 475 17.62 4.82 -11.01
C LEU A 475 18.64 5.95 -11.22
N MET A 476 18.32 6.93 -12.06
CA MET A 476 19.19 8.08 -12.34
C MET A 476 19.46 8.89 -11.06
N VAL A 477 18.40 9.23 -10.31
CA VAL A 477 18.53 10.02 -9.09
C VAL A 477 19.31 9.23 -8.04
N THR A 478 18.99 7.96 -7.78
CA THR A 478 19.76 7.10 -6.85
C THR A 478 21.24 6.96 -7.28
N THR A 479 21.55 6.86 -8.57
CA THR A 479 22.95 6.85 -9.04
C THR A 479 23.65 8.18 -8.81
N LEU A 480 23.01 9.30 -9.12
CA LEU A 480 23.54 10.64 -8.86
C LEU A 480 23.82 10.84 -7.37
N ILE A 481 22.93 10.34 -6.52
CA ILE A 481 23.06 10.37 -5.06
C ILE A 481 24.25 9.54 -4.59
N ALA A 482 24.48 8.37 -5.19
CA ALA A 482 25.65 7.55 -4.87
C ALA A 482 26.96 8.32 -5.16
N PHE A 483 27.03 9.03 -6.30
CA PHE A 483 28.17 9.91 -6.61
C PHE A 483 28.29 11.09 -5.64
N ALA A 484 27.19 11.79 -5.36
CA ALA A 484 27.18 12.91 -4.41
C ALA A 484 27.61 12.47 -3.00
N SER A 485 27.21 11.27 -2.58
CA SER A 485 27.58 10.68 -1.30
C SER A 485 29.09 10.40 -1.20
N ILE A 486 29.71 9.94 -2.30
CA ILE A 486 31.17 9.73 -2.35
C ILE A 486 31.91 11.07 -2.19
N ILE A 487 31.44 12.11 -2.89
CA ILE A 487 32.01 13.46 -2.77
C ILE A 487 31.86 13.98 -1.33
N ALA A 488 30.68 13.82 -0.73
CA ALA A 488 30.41 14.24 0.64
C ALA A 488 31.33 13.53 1.65
N ILE A 489 31.51 12.21 1.52
CA ILE A 489 32.44 11.44 2.36
C ILE A 489 33.88 11.96 2.17
N PHE A 490 34.30 12.20 0.92
CA PHE A 490 35.64 12.69 0.64
C PHE A 490 35.89 14.09 1.22
N THR A 491 34.91 14.99 1.13
CA THR A 491 35.00 16.31 1.74
C THR A 491 35.04 16.22 3.26
N GLU A 492 34.22 15.37 3.86
CA GLU A 492 34.15 15.19 5.31
C GLU A 492 35.48 14.62 5.86
N LEU A 493 36.03 13.61 5.17
CA LEU A 493 37.31 12.99 5.52
C LEU A 493 38.46 13.99 5.59
N ASN A 494 38.47 15.03 4.75
CA ASN A 494 39.56 15.99 4.67
C ASN A 494 39.24 17.34 5.32
N SER A 495 38.14 17.41 6.09
CA SER A 495 37.69 18.66 6.72
C SER A 495 38.27 18.87 8.11
N ASP A 496 38.56 20.14 8.44
CA ASP A 496 38.91 20.58 9.79
C ASP A 496 37.67 21.25 10.45
N PRO A 497 37.47 21.12 11.77
CA PRO A 497 38.25 20.34 12.73
C PRO A 497 37.83 18.86 12.80
N LEU A 498 38.79 17.95 12.98
CA LEU A 498 38.57 16.54 13.30
C LEU A 498 37.80 16.37 14.62
N PHE A 499 37.03 15.29 14.76
CA PHE A 499 36.48 14.89 16.05
C PHE A 499 37.51 14.14 16.91
N LEU A 500 37.47 14.33 18.23
CA LEU A 500 38.43 13.68 19.14
C LEU A 500 38.37 12.15 19.11
N PHE A 501 37.19 11.59 18.84
CA PHE A 501 37.03 10.15 18.69
C PHE A 501 37.64 9.61 17.39
N GLU A 502 38.02 10.47 16.43
CA GLU A 502 38.70 10.02 15.21
C GLU A 502 40.19 9.75 15.42
N ILE A 503 40.75 10.14 16.56
CA ILE A 503 42.17 9.96 16.91
C ILE A 503 42.27 8.78 17.88
N LYS A 504 43.33 7.95 17.80
CA LYS A 504 43.56 6.86 18.79
C LYS A 504 43.82 7.41 20.20
N PRO A 505 43.43 6.70 21.27
CA PRO A 505 43.47 7.19 22.67
C PRO A 505 44.86 7.62 23.15
N ASP A 506 45.91 6.85 22.86
CA ASP A 506 47.28 7.08 23.35
C ASP A 506 48.18 7.79 22.32
N SER A 507 47.58 8.61 21.46
CA SER A 507 48.33 9.28 20.39
C SER A 507 49.02 10.53 20.91
N SER A 508 50.34 10.60 20.70
CA SER A 508 51.15 11.79 20.96
C SER A 508 51.93 12.18 19.71
N ILE A 509 51.96 13.46 19.38
CA ILE A 509 52.76 13.99 18.26
C ILE A 509 53.78 14.98 18.82
N ILE A 510 55.04 14.82 18.39
CA ILE A 510 56.09 15.80 18.65
C ILE A 510 56.16 16.70 17.41
N LEU A 511 55.78 17.96 17.57
CA LEU A 511 55.82 18.96 16.52
C LEU A 511 57.14 19.72 16.58
N GLU A 512 57.91 19.65 15.51
CA GLU A 512 59.07 20.52 15.33
C GLU A 512 58.60 21.93 14.90
N ILE A 513 59.36 22.97 15.27
CA ILE A 513 59.01 24.37 14.94
C ILE A 513 58.72 24.58 13.45
N GLN A 514 59.44 23.88 12.56
CA GLN A 514 59.27 24.01 11.12
C GLN A 514 57.88 23.54 10.65
N GLU A 515 57.41 22.41 11.17
CA GLU A 515 56.09 21.85 10.87
C GLU A 515 54.97 22.73 11.47
N LEU A 516 55.18 23.21 12.70
CA LEU A 516 54.24 24.13 13.34
C LEU A 516 54.12 25.45 12.57
N ASN A 517 55.23 26.02 12.10
CA ASN A 517 55.21 27.23 11.28
C ASN A 517 54.50 27.01 9.94
N ALA A 518 54.67 25.85 9.30
CA ALA A 518 53.94 25.52 8.07
C ALA A 518 52.41 25.49 8.31
N ILE A 519 51.96 24.92 9.44
CA ILE A 519 50.54 24.88 9.82
C ILE A 519 50.01 26.29 10.13
N LEU A 520 50.77 27.10 10.88
CA LEU A 520 50.42 28.49 11.19
C LEU A 520 50.27 29.34 9.93
N ILE A 521 51.16 29.18 8.95
CA ILE A 521 51.08 29.84 7.64
C ILE A 521 49.83 29.35 6.88
N SER A 522 49.59 28.03 6.84
CA SER A 522 48.44 27.46 6.12
C SER A 522 47.09 27.92 6.66
N LYS A 523 47.01 28.21 7.97
CA LYS A 523 45.79 28.67 8.65
C LYS A 523 45.75 30.19 8.85
N ASN A 524 46.75 30.94 8.37
CA ASN A 524 46.89 32.38 8.53
C ASN A 524 46.84 32.87 10.00
N ILE A 525 47.52 32.15 10.91
CA ILE A 525 47.55 32.42 12.36
C ILE A 525 48.90 33.02 12.75
N ASN A 526 48.91 34.09 13.54
CA ASN A 526 50.14 34.69 14.04
C ASN A 526 50.66 33.94 15.29
N LYS A 527 51.96 33.65 15.33
CA LYS A 527 52.62 32.91 16.43
C LYS A 527 52.35 33.52 17.82
N TYR A 528 52.23 34.85 17.92
CA TYR A 528 51.95 35.55 19.18
C TYR A 528 50.53 35.36 19.72
N GLN A 529 49.62 34.78 18.94
CA GLN A 529 48.25 34.48 19.36
C GLN A 529 48.11 33.11 20.04
N LEU A 530 49.20 32.31 20.10
CA LEU A 530 49.22 31.02 20.76
C LEU A 530 49.16 31.16 22.30
N PRO A 531 48.65 30.15 23.03
CA PRO A 531 48.68 30.16 24.49
C PRO A 531 50.09 30.35 25.05
N SER A 532 50.21 31.09 26.16
CA SER A 532 51.50 31.41 26.80
C SER A 532 52.33 30.17 27.19
N GLN A 533 51.67 29.06 27.52
CA GLN A 533 52.34 27.78 27.79
C GLN A 533 53.07 27.24 26.54
N TRP A 534 52.41 27.30 25.38
CA TRP A 534 52.99 26.89 24.11
C TRP A 534 54.09 27.84 23.65
N LEU A 535 53.89 29.16 23.81
CA LEU A 535 54.93 30.14 23.52
C LEU A 535 56.21 29.88 24.33
N ASN A 536 56.07 29.50 25.60
CA ASN A 536 57.20 29.17 26.46
C ASN A 536 57.88 27.86 26.05
N ASP A 537 57.13 26.80 25.73
CA ASP A 537 57.71 25.53 25.26
C ASP A 537 58.39 25.67 23.88
N ILE A 538 57.81 26.46 22.98
CA ILE A 538 58.40 26.79 21.67
C ILE A 538 59.71 27.56 21.84
N ASN A 539 59.76 28.53 22.74
CA ASN A 539 60.95 29.38 22.95
C ASN A 539 62.09 28.66 23.70
N LEU A 540 61.78 27.60 24.47
CA LEU A 540 62.77 26.91 25.32
C LEU A 540 63.25 25.55 24.76
N LYS A 541 62.41 24.80 24.04
CA LYS A 541 62.69 23.39 23.68
C LYS A 541 62.69 23.12 22.18
N GLU A 542 62.31 24.10 21.36
CA GLU A 542 62.13 23.99 19.90
C GLU A 542 61.19 22.86 19.41
N LYS A 543 60.48 22.22 20.34
CA LYS A 543 59.57 21.10 20.10
C LYS A 543 58.37 21.21 21.02
N VAL A 544 57.18 20.92 20.49
CA VAL A 544 55.93 20.90 21.25
C VAL A 544 55.38 19.49 21.24
N ASN A 545 55.19 18.89 22.42
CA ASN A 545 54.53 17.60 22.55
C ASN A 545 53.02 17.80 22.68
N LEU A 546 52.27 17.21 21.76
CA LEU A 546 50.83 17.30 21.69
C LEU A 546 50.24 15.92 21.94
N ASP A 547 49.84 15.70 23.19
CA ASP A 547 49.16 14.48 23.62
C ASP A 547 47.64 14.67 23.53
N LYS A 548 46.96 13.68 22.95
CA LYS A 548 45.50 13.64 22.93
C LYS A 548 44.88 13.71 24.32
N GLN A 549 45.45 13.02 25.31
CA GLN A 549 44.91 13.03 26.69
C GLN A 549 44.94 14.44 27.28
N TYR A 550 45.98 15.21 26.96
CA TYR A 550 46.08 16.63 27.31
C TYR A 550 44.98 17.45 26.64
N ILE A 551 44.71 17.23 25.34
CA ILE A 551 43.61 17.93 24.62
C ILE A 551 42.25 17.63 25.27
N GLU A 552 41.97 16.36 25.61
CA GLU A 552 40.72 16.00 26.27
C GLU A 552 40.57 16.63 27.66
N ALA A 553 41.64 16.61 28.46
CA ALA A 553 41.66 17.22 29.78
C ALA A 553 41.47 18.75 29.69
N PHE A 554 42.10 19.38 28.70
CA PHE A 554 41.96 20.80 28.40
C PHE A 554 40.52 21.16 28.04
N ILE A 555 39.88 20.41 27.13
CA ILE A 555 38.48 20.60 26.75
C ILE A 555 37.53 20.37 27.94
N LYS A 556 37.76 19.34 28.76
CA LYS A 556 36.99 19.12 30.00
C LYS A 556 37.11 20.32 30.95
N GLY A 557 38.30 20.93 31.03
CA GLY A 557 38.54 22.15 31.78
C GLY A 557 37.74 23.35 31.26
N ILE A 558 37.69 23.55 29.94
CA ILE A 558 36.89 24.60 29.28
C ILE A 558 35.40 24.41 29.58
N ILE A 559 34.89 23.18 29.44
CA ILE A 559 33.46 22.88 29.71
C ILE A 559 33.10 23.14 31.18
N GLN A 560 34.00 22.85 32.13
CA GLN A 560 33.78 23.10 33.55
C GLN A 560 33.85 24.58 33.92
N ARG A 561 34.66 25.37 33.21
CA ARG A 561 34.89 26.80 33.49
C ARG A 561 34.87 27.61 32.18
N PRO A 562 33.70 27.78 31.55
CA PRO A 562 33.58 28.47 30.26
C PRO A 562 34.03 29.93 30.34
N GLU A 563 33.82 30.59 31.49
CA GLU A 563 34.26 31.96 31.82
C GLU A 563 35.77 32.20 31.64
N LYS A 564 36.59 31.15 31.73
CA LYS A 564 38.06 31.25 31.64
C LYS A 564 38.58 30.99 30.22
N ASN A 565 37.70 30.78 29.25
CA ASN A 565 38.08 30.49 27.89
C ASN A 565 38.39 31.77 27.10
N ASN A 566 39.48 31.79 26.35
CA ASN A 566 39.93 32.94 25.58
C ASN A 566 40.25 32.56 24.12
N GLU A 567 40.48 33.56 23.28
CA GLU A 567 40.69 33.38 21.83
C GLU A 567 41.92 32.52 21.54
N ALA A 568 42.99 32.67 22.34
CA ALA A 568 44.20 31.87 22.25
C ALA A 568 43.94 30.35 22.44
N ASN A 569 43.01 29.98 23.33
CA ASN A 569 42.61 28.59 23.50
C ASN A 569 41.86 28.05 22.27
N GLY A 570 41.03 28.88 21.63
CA GLY A 570 40.33 28.52 20.40
C GLY A 570 41.28 28.30 19.22
N ILE A 571 42.29 29.16 19.10
CA ILE A 571 43.38 29.04 18.12
C ILE A 571 44.19 27.76 18.37
N PHE A 572 44.52 27.44 19.63
CA PHE A 572 45.17 26.19 19.97
C PHE A 572 44.33 24.97 19.55
N LEU A 573 43.03 24.97 19.86
CA LEU A 573 42.15 23.87 19.52
C LEU A 573 41.99 23.70 18.00
N SER A 574 41.96 24.78 17.23
CA SER A 574 41.86 24.72 15.76
C SER A 574 43.11 24.12 15.10
N ILE A 575 44.28 24.27 15.73
CA ILE A 575 45.53 23.61 15.34
C ILE A 575 45.49 22.15 15.79
N ALA A 576 45.19 21.90 17.07
CA ALA A 576 45.18 20.58 17.68
C ALA A 576 44.18 19.60 17.03
N HIS A 577 43.10 20.11 16.43
CA HIS A 577 42.10 19.30 15.71
C HIS A 577 42.34 19.28 14.19
N SER A 578 43.53 19.65 13.70
CA SER A 578 43.80 19.64 12.26
C SER A 578 44.04 18.22 11.73
N HIS A 579 43.43 17.91 10.59
CA HIS A 579 43.57 16.65 9.86
C HIS A 579 45.02 16.32 9.50
N GLN A 580 45.82 17.34 9.15
CA GLN A 580 47.21 17.17 8.74
C GLN A 580 48.07 16.50 9.84
N LEU A 581 47.80 16.84 11.11
CA LEU A 581 48.56 16.34 12.26
C LEU A 581 48.32 14.85 12.49
N TRP A 582 47.06 14.42 12.48
CA TRP A 582 46.68 13.09 12.96
C TRP A 582 46.58 12.03 11.85
N SER A 583 47.09 12.32 10.65
CA SER A 583 47.02 11.45 9.46
C SER A 583 47.46 10.00 9.67
N LYS A 584 48.38 9.75 10.61
CA LYS A 584 48.91 8.41 10.94
C LYS A 584 48.24 7.75 12.15
N HIS A 585 47.35 8.46 12.86
CA HIS A 585 46.84 8.09 14.18
C HIS A 585 45.31 7.93 14.23
N TYR A 586 44.66 7.59 13.11
CA TYR A 586 43.21 7.45 13.08
C TYR A 586 42.69 6.23 13.87
N SER A 587 41.62 6.46 14.62
CA SER A 587 40.84 5.45 15.35
C SER A 587 39.87 4.73 14.43
N ILE A 588 39.44 3.52 14.82
CA ILE A 588 38.41 2.74 14.12
C ILE A 588 37.05 3.45 14.21
N SER A 589 36.80 4.26 15.25
CA SER A 589 35.58 5.06 15.42
C SER A 589 35.33 5.99 14.23
N ARG A 590 36.40 6.41 13.52
CA ARG A 590 36.29 7.19 12.28
C ARG A 590 35.44 6.47 11.22
N PHE A 591 35.58 5.16 11.05
CA PHE A 591 34.79 4.39 10.08
C PHE A 591 33.30 4.36 10.43
N PHE A 592 32.95 4.10 11.69
CA PHE A 592 31.56 4.06 12.13
C PHE A 592 30.89 5.44 12.05
N TYR A 593 31.62 6.50 12.34
CA TYR A 593 31.15 7.86 12.13
C TYR A 593 30.86 8.14 10.65
N LEU A 594 31.79 7.83 9.74
CA LEU A 594 31.57 8.03 8.30
C LEU A 594 30.38 7.23 7.79
N PHE A 595 30.17 6.02 8.32
CA PHE A 595 29.00 5.22 8.00
C PHE A 595 27.69 5.87 8.45
N ASN A 596 27.64 6.40 9.67
CA ASN A 596 26.48 7.15 10.17
C ASN A 596 26.25 8.43 9.36
N TYR A 597 27.30 9.17 9.06
CA TYR A 597 27.24 10.37 8.22
C TYR A 597 26.66 10.05 6.84
N TRP A 598 27.23 9.05 6.16
CA TRP A 598 26.73 8.58 4.87
C TRP A 598 25.25 8.18 4.94
N ALA A 599 24.83 7.46 5.97
CA ALA A 599 23.46 7.00 6.11
C ALA A 599 22.45 8.17 6.25
N ILE A 600 22.82 9.26 6.92
CA ILE A 600 21.99 10.48 7.01
C ILE A 600 21.78 11.08 5.62
N PHE A 601 22.86 11.31 4.88
CA PHE A 601 22.81 11.89 3.54
C PHE A 601 22.07 10.99 2.56
N PHE A 602 22.41 9.70 2.53
CA PHE A 602 21.74 8.70 1.71
C PHE A 602 20.23 8.73 1.94
N CYS A 603 19.79 8.77 3.20
CA CYS A 603 18.38 8.79 3.53
C CYS A 603 17.67 10.05 3.02
N ALA A 604 18.28 11.23 3.20
CA ALA A 604 17.68 12.49 2.79
C ALA A 604 17.59 12.62 1.26
N PHE A 605 18.62 12.17 0.56
CA PHE A 605 18.67 12.19 -0.89
C PHE A 605 17.75 11.15 -1.54
N GLU A 606 17.72 9.91 -1.03
CA GLU A 606 16.84 8.88 -1.58
C GLU A 606 15.36 9.24 -1.35
N LEU A 607 15.05 9.95 -0.27
CA LEU A 607 13.72 10.53 -0.07
C LEU A 607 13.35 11.52 -1.19
N THR A 608 14.28 12.36 -1.63
CA THR A 608 14.09 13.22 -2.81
C THR A 608 13.74 12.39 -4.04
N ALA A 609 14.48 11.29 -4.30
CA ALA A 609 14.21 10.41 -5.44
C ALA A 609 12.77 9.86 -5.41
N PHE A 610 12.31 9.45 -4.23
CA PHE A 610 10.98 8.88 -4.02
C PHE A 610 9.86 9.92 -4.17
N LEU A 611 10.08 11.14 -3.67
CA LEU A 611 9.17 12.27 -3.88
C LEU A 611 9.10 12.66 -5.36
N SER A 612 10.25 12.79 -6.01
CA SER A 612 10.35 13.10 -7.44
C SER A 612 9.61 12.07 -8.29
N GLU A 613 9.77 10.77 -8.04
CA GLU A 613 9.06 9.73 -8.79
C GLU A 613 7.54 9.93 -8.77
N ASN A 614 6.97 10.21 -7.60
CA ASN A 614 5.53 10.39 -7.46
C ASN A 614 5.05 11.74 -8.02
N ILE A 615 5.91 12.76 -8.00
CA ILE A 615 5.63 14.08 -8.58
C ILE A 615 5.67 14.02 -10.11
N PHE A 616 6.47 13.15 -10.72
CA PHE A 616 6.55 13.04 -12.19
C PHE A 616 5.67 11.93 -12.78
N ASN A 617 5.51 10.81 -12.07
CA ASN A 617 4.76 9.64 -12.56
C ASN A 617 3.55 9.35 -11.70
N ASP A 618 2.36 9.49 -12.30
CA ASP A 618 1.10 9.15 -11.66
C ASP A 618 0.97 7.64 -11.47
N ASN A 619 0.43 7.22 -10.32
CA ASN A 619 0.22 5.80 -9.97
C ASN A 619 1.52 4.97 -9.91
N SER A 620 2.66 5.61 -9.57
CA SER A 620 3.94 4.94 -9.34
C SER A 620 3.96 4.10 -8.05
N VAL A 621 3.00 4.32 -7.15
CA VAL A 621 2.90 3.70 -5.83
C VAL A 621 1.50 3.14 -5.61
N PHE A 622 1.41 2.02 -4.90
CA PHE A 622 0.16 1.51 -4.35
C PHE A 622 0.06 1.81 -2.85
N ASN A 623 -1.16 1.86 -2.33
CA ASN A 623 -1.50 2.24 -0.97
C ASN A 623 -0.90 3.60 -0.60
N ILE A 624 -1.34 4.64 -1.31
CA ILE A 624 -0.78 5.99 -1.24
C ILE A 624 -0.82 6.56 0.19
N ASP A 625 -1.86 6.25 0.97
CA ASP A 625 -1.99 6.66 2.36
C ASP A 625 -0.88 6.04 3.23
N LYS A 626 -0.62 4.74 3.05
CA LYS A 626 0.45 4.04 3.77
C LYS A 626 1.83 4.53 3.34
N TYR A 627 2.03 4.75 2.05
CA TYR A 627 3.27 5.33 1.53
C TYR A 627 3.52 6.72 2.10
N PHE A 628 2.52 7.61 2.06
CA PHE A 628 2.59 8.95 2.63
C PHE A 628 2.94 8.92 4.12
N LYS A 629 2.35 7.99 4.89
CA LYS A 629 2.72 7.80 6.29
C LYS A 629 4.22 7.53 6.47
N TYR A 630 4.83 6.70 5.61
CA TYR A 630 6.26 6.42 5.68
C TYR A 630 7.12 7.62 5.25
N ILE A 631 6.70 8.38 4.23
CA ILE A 631 7.36 9.63 3.83
C ILE A 631 7.37 10.61 5.01
N LEU A 632 6.23 10.84 5.68
CA LEU A 632 6.15 11.70 6.86
C LEU A 632 7.06 11.25 8.00
N LEU A 633 7.10 9.95 8.30
CA LEU A 633 7.97 9.41 9.34
C LEU A 633 9.45 9.57 8.99
N CYS A 634 9.80 9.45 7.71
CA CYS A 634 11.14 9.71 7.22
C CYS A 634 11.55 11.17 7.39
N ASP A 635 10.67 12.11 6.97
CA ASP A 635 10.84 13.55 7.13
C ASP A 635 11.03 13.93 8.61
N ILE A 636 10.17 13.42 9.50
CA ILE A 636 10.28 13.68 10.95
C ILE A 636 11.64 13.24 11.48
N GLY A 637 12.07 12.01 11.15
CA GLY A 637 13.35 11.50 11.63
C GLY A 637 14.55 12.30 11.09
N LEU A 638 14.49 12.81 9.86
CA LEU A 638 15.53 13.68 9.30
C LEU A 638 15.55 15.08 9.95
N LEU A 639 14.37 15.70 10.16
CA LEU A 639 14.27 17.00 10.83
C LEU A 639 14.80 16.97 12.26
N LEU A 640 14.64 15.84 12.95
CA LEU A 640 15.15 15.65 14.31
C LEU A 640 16.68 15.65 14.41
N TRP A 641 17.41 15.67 13.29
CA TRP A 641 18.87 15.86 13.28
C TRP A 641 19.26 17.31 13.64
N ILE A 642 18.47 18.28 13.16
CA ILE A 642 18.80 19.71 13.22
C ILE A 642 18.98 20.23 14.65
N PRO A 643 18.14 19.87 15.63
CA PRO A 643 18.36 20.25 17.03
C PRO A 643 19.74 19.86 17.56
N PHE A 644 20.20 18.64 17.24
CA PHE A 644 21.49 18.14 17.71
C PHE A 644 22.66 18.80 16.97
N ASP A 645 22.52 19.06 15.68
CA ASP A 645 23.52 19.76 14.89
C ASP A 645 23.65 21.24 15.32
N ASN A 646 22.51 21.89 15.60
CA ASN A 646 22.49 23.23 16.19
C ASN A 646 23.10 23.26 17.60
N TYR A 647 22.87 22.23 18.42
CA TYR A 647 23.54 22.11 19.72
C TYR A 647 25.06 22.04 19.55
N TYR A 648 25.55 21.16 18.68
CA TYR A 648 26.98 21.08 18.41
C TYR A 648 27.55 22.41 17.93
N THR A 649 26.96 23.04 16.92
CA THR A 649 27.50 24.26 16.34
C THR A 649 27.43 25.46 17.28
N LYS A 650 26.25 25.75 17.83
CA LYS A 650 26.02 26.97 18.61
C LYS A 650 26.56 26.88 20.02
N GLN A 651 26.65 25.68 20.61
CA GLN A 651 27.11 25.51 21.99
C GLN A 651 28.50 24.91 22.10
N VAL A 652 28.80 23.84 21.36
CA VAL A 652 30.10 23.14 21.49
C VAL A 652 31.16 23.79 20.62
N LYS A 653 30.93 23.92 19.31
CA LYS A 653 31.90 24.45 18.36
C LYS A 653 32.22 25.92 18.64
N SER A 654 31.20 26.75 18.89
CA SER A 654 31.40 28.15 19.29
C SER A 654 32.22 28.26 20.59
N LEU A 655 31.92 27.43 21.61
CA LEU A 655 32.69 27.41 22.86
C LEU A 655 34.13 26.98 22.64
N LEU A 656 34.39 25.95 21.84
CA LEU A 656 35.73 25.39 21.69
C LEU A 656 36.64 26.21 20.78
N PHE A 657 36.12 26.74 19.67
CA PHE A 657 36.96 27.37 18.64
C PHE A 657 36.86 28.89 18.61
N GLN A 658 35.96 29.50 19.40
CA GLN A 658 35.75 30.96 19.48
C GLN A 658 35.59 31.66 18.11
N THR A 659 35.09 30.93 17.11
CA THR A 659 34.81 31.48 15.79
C THR A 659 33.44 32.16 15.78
N ASP A 660 33.40 33.48 15.58
CA ASP A 660 32.17 34.26 15.44
C ASP A 660 31.44 33.94 14.12
N ASN A 661 30.36 33.17 14.25
CA ASN A 661 29.06 33.25 13.56
C ASN A 661 28.92 33.44 12.03
N LEU A 662 29.96 33.45 11.20
CA LEU A 662 29.80 33.68 9.74
C LEU A 662 30.40 32.64 8.80
N GLU A 663 31.00 31.55 9.29
CA GLU A 663 31.43 30.45 8.43
C GLU A 663 30.61 29.17 8.64
N THR A 664 29.68 28.95 7.72
CA THR A 664 29.96 28.02 6.62
C THR A 664 28.87 28.19 5.56
N ASN A 665 29.23 28.77 4.40
CA ASN A 665 28.34 28.83 3.23
C ASN A 665 27.68 27.47 2.95
N LEU A 666 28.40 26.36 3.23
CA LEU A 666 27.95 24.97 3.11
C LEU A 666 26.73 24.60 3.99
N ARG A 667 26.60 25.13 5.22
CA ARG A 667 25.46 24.80 6.11
C ARG A 667 24.16 25.44 5.68
N ILE A 668 24.23 26.62 5.08
CA ILE A 668 23.07 27.26 4.46
C ILE A 668 22.49 26.33 3.39
N PHE A 669 23.33 25.65 2.60
CA PHE A 669 22.85 24.66 1.63
C PHE A 669 22.15 23.46 2.28
N VAL A 670 22.59 23.00 3.45
CA VAL A 670 21.89 21.92 4.18
C VAL A 670 20.49 22.37 4.62
N TYR A 671 20.37 23.57 5.19
CA TYR A 671 19.05 24.11 5.55
C TYR A 671 18.17 24.38 4.33
N LEU A 672 18.72 24.93 3.25
CA LEU A 672 18.01 25.11 1.99
C LEU A 672 17.54 23.76 1.42
N PHE A 673 18.37 22.71 1.51
CA PHE A 673 18.01 21.37 1.07
C PHE A 673 16.87 20.76 1.90
N ILE A 674 16.88 20.96 3.22
CA ILE A 674 15.78 20.52 4.09
C ILE A 674 14.48 21.27 3.76
N VAL A 675 14.56 22.59 3.56
CA VAL A 675 13.41 23.39 3.12
C VAL A 675 12.89 22.91 1.76
N PHE A 676 13.79 22.59 0.83
CA PHE A 676 13.46 22.01 -0.46
C PHE A 676 12.75 20.66 -0.32
N LEU A 677 13.23 19.76 0.55
CA LEU A 677 12.57 18.48 0.84
C LEU A 677 11.15 18.67 1.37
N LEU A 678 10.96 19.59 2.33
CA LEU A 678 9.62 19.90 2.87
C LEU A 678 8.69 20.47 1.79
N LEU A 679 9.20 21.34 0.92
CA LEU A 679 8.44 21.85 -0.22
C LEU A 679 8.05 20.73 -1.18
N MET A 680 8.95 19.80 -1.46
CA MET A 680 8.67 18.61 -2.27
C MET A 680 7.60 17.73 -1.64
N THR A 681 7.62 17.52 -0.32
CA THR A 681 6.55 16.81 0.40
C THR A 681 5.21 17.54 0.27
N ILE A 682 5.18 18.88 0.35
CA ILE A 682 3.96 19.67 0.13
C ILE A 682 3.45 19.52 -1.30
N VAL A 683 4.33 19.62 -2.30
CA VAL A 683 3.98 19.43 -3.73
C VAL A 683 3.44 18.02 -3.96
N PHE A 684 4.05 17.00 -3.34
CA PHE A 684 3.57 15.62 -3.39
C PHE A 684 2.14 15.49 -2.85
N ILE A 685 1.83 16.13 -1.71
CA ILE A 685 0.48 16.16 -1.14
C ILE A 685 -0.51 16.84 -2.09
N ILE A 686 -0.15 18.00 -2.65
CA ILE A 686 -1.01 18.77 -3.56
C ILE A 686 -1.32 17.97 -4.83
N LYS A 687 -0.31 17.29 -5.40
CA LYS A 687 -0.48 16.51 -6.64
C LYS A 687 -1.31 15.25 -6.45
N ASN A 688 -1.40 14.71 -5.22
CA ASN A 688 -2.07 13.44 -4.92
C ASN A 688 -3.31 13.66 -4.06
N PRO A 689 -4.46 14.08 -4.65
CA PRO A 689 -5.70 14.35 -3.91
C PRO A 689 -6.32 13.10 -3.27
N ARG A 690 -5.81 11.90 -3.62
CA ARG A 690 -6.23 10.62 -3.05
C ARG A 690 -5.77 10.44 -1.60
N ILE A 691 -4.77 11.19 -1.17
CA ILE A 691 -4.23 11.12 0.20
C ILE A 691 -5.31 11.61 1.17
N LYS A 692 -5.73 10.73 2.07
CA LYS A 692 -6.66 11.05 3.15
C LYS A 692 -5.88 11.67 4.31
N ILE A 693 -5.51 12.94 4.16
CA ILE A 693 -4.70 13.72 5.13
C ILE A 693 -5.20 13.55 6.57
N TRP A 694 -6.52 13.53 6.77
CA TRP A 694 -7.16 13.36 8.08
C TRP A 694 -6.87 12.02 8.77
N ASN A 695 -6.51 10.98 8.04
CA ASN A 695 -6.09 9.69 8.62
C ASN A 695 -4.69 9.78 9.26
N HIS A 696 -3.94 10.85 8.99
CA HIS A 696 -2.55 11.03 9.40
C HIS A 696 -2.34 12.19 10.37
N LYS A 697 -3.41 12.64 11.07
CA LYS A 697 -3.38 13.75 12.05
C LYS A 697 -2.20 13.68 13.03
N ALA A 698 -1.90 12.50 13.57
CA ALA A 698 -0.81 12.33 14.52
C ALA A 698 0.57 12.56 13.87
N SER A 699 0.85 11.92 12.73
CA SER A 699 2.11 12.13 12.00
C SER A 699 2.28 13.57 11.55
N LEU A 700 1.20 14.22 11.09
CA LEU A 700 1.23 15.64 10.70
C LEU A 700 1.46 16.56 11.90
N ALA A 701 0.89 16.27 13.07
CA ALA A 701 1.17 17.02 14.29
C ALA A 701 2.65 16.89 14.71
N PHE A 702 3.22 15.68 14.64
CA PHE A 702 4.65 15.49 14.89
C PHE A 702 5.53 16.20 13.88
N LEU A 703 5.17 16.18 12.59
CA LEU A 703 5.87 16.93 11.56
C LEU A 703 5.81 18.43 11.84
N PHE A 704 4.65 18.97 12.21
CA PHE A 704 4.50 20.38 12.57
C PHE A 704 5.36 20.75 13.78
N ILE A 705 5.40 19.91 14.81
CA ILE A 705 6.28 20.10 15.97
C ILE A 705 7.76 20.09 15.52
N ALA A 706 8.16 19.15 14.67
CA ALA A 706 9.53 19.08 14.15
C ALA A 706 9.91 20.31 13.32
N ILE A 707 9.00 20.80 12.46
CA ILE A 707 9.19 22.03 11.68
C ILE A 707 9.26 23.24 12.61
N PHE A 708 8.40 23.33 13.62
CA PHE A 708 8.42 24.41 14.61
C PHE A 708 9.76 24.44 15.35
N VAL A 709 10.25 23.28 15.80
CA VAL A 709 11.57 23.14 16.42
C VAL A 709 12.67 23.57 15.44
N PHE A 710 12.59 23.19 14.16
CA PHE A 710 13.53 23.62 13.12
C PHE A 710 13.56 25.14 12.97
N VAL A 711 12.42 25.77 12.70
CA VAL A 711 12.32 27.23 12.50
C VAL A 711 12.81 27.98 13.73
N PHE A 712 12.38 27.56 14.92
CA PHE A 712 12.78 28.20 16.16
C PHE A 712 14.26 27.94 16.51
N SER A 713 14.85 26.85 16.03
CA SER A 713 16.29 26.58 16.20
C SER A 713 17.18 27.48 15.32
N LEU A 714 16.65 28.04 14.22
CA LEU A 714 17.35 29.04 13.41
C LEU A 714 17.51 30.35 14.19
N SER A 715 16.43 30.82 14.84
CA SER A 715 16.49 31.89 15.83
C SER A 715 17.37 31.44 16.99
N ILE A 716 18.42 32.18 17.33
CA ILE A 716 19.42 31.80 18.35
C ILE A 716 18.77 31.81 19.75
N ASN A 717 17.96 30.80 20.07
CA ASN A 717 17.23 30.75 21.33
C ASN A 717 17.88 29.73 22.27
N GLN A 718 18.57 30.25 23.29
CA GLN A 718 19.14 29.47 24.40
C GLN A 718 18.11 28.54 25.05
N PHE A 719 16.81 28.86 24.96
CA PHE A 719 15.72 28.02 25.46
C PHE A 719 15.69 26.61 24.81
N ILE A 720 15.81 26.50 23.49
CA ILE A 720 15.79 25.18 22.82
C ILE A 720 17.03 24.38 23.16
N LEU A 721 18.21 25.02 23.16
CA LEU A 721 19.47 24.37 23.53
C LEU A 721 19.41 23.81 24.96
N SER A 722 18.85 24.59 25.89
CA SER A 722 18.59 24.15 27.27
C SER A 722 17.63 22.96 27.32
N LYS A 723 16.56 22.97 26.53
CA LYS A 723 15.59 21.86 26.46
C LYS A 723 16.17 20.58 25.84
N ILE A 724 17.01 20.67 24.82
CA ILE A 724 17.71 19.51 24.25
C ILE A 724 18.65 18.92 25.32
N ASN A 725 19.43 19.76 25.99
CA ASN A 725 20.32 19.35 27.06
C ASN A 725 19.57 18.64 28.21
N GLN A 726 18.40 19.19 28.60
CA GLN A 726 17.54 18.62 29.64
C GLN A 726 16.89 17.30 29.20
N SER A 727 16.39 17.23 27.97
CA SER A 727 15.58 16.10 27.47
C SER A 727 16.44 14.88 27.11
N PHE A 728 17.64 15.12 26.59
CA PHE A 728 18.59 14.06 26.20
C PHE A 728 19.75 13.93 27.19
N GLY A 729 19.69 14.61 28.34
CA GLY A 729 20.67 14.46 29.41
C GLY A 729 22.12 14.71 28.97
N LEU A 730 22.36 15.60 28.00
CA LEU A 730 23.68 15.77 27.39
C LEU A 730 24.73 16.23 28.41
N ALA A 731 24.35 17.05 29.39
CA ALA A 731 25.19 17.47 30.51
C ALA A 731 24.95 16.67 31.81
N SER A 732 24.03 15.69 31.82
CA SER A 732 23.70 14.91 33.02
C SER A 732 24.87 14.02 33.42
N LYS A 733 25.12 13.85 34.74
CA LYS A 733 26.17 12.96 35.28
C LYS A 733 25.98 11.47 34.99
N SER A 734 24.77 11.07 34.59
CA SER A 734 24.41 9.67 34.38
C SER A 734 24.34 9.34 32.89
N LEU A 735 25.13 8.36 32.44
CA LEU A 735 25.05 7.80 31.08
C LEU A 735 23.65 7.20 30.83
N PHE A 736 23.01 6.69 31.89
CA PHE A 736 21.61 6.28 31.86
C PHE A 736 20.79 7.48 31.40
N VAL A 737 20.79 8.62 32.08
CA VAL A 737 19.99 9.80 31.65
C VAL A 737 20.33 10.32 30.24
N THR A 738 21.58 10.19 29.78
CA THR A 738 21.99 10.58 28.42
C THR A 738 21.44 9.64 27.33
N TRP A 739 21.27 8.35 27.63
CA TRP A 739 20.87 7.33 26.65
C TRP A 739 19.52 6.66 26.92
N THR A 740 19.03 6.56 28.15
CA THR A 740 17.99 5.60 28.57
C THR A 740 16.58 6.15 28.64
N GLY A 741 16.38 7.46 28.61
CA GLY A 741 15.07 8.02 28.27
C GLY A 741 14.70 7.71 26.81
N GLY A 742 15.67 7.78 25.90
CA GLY A 742 15.49 7.58 24.46
C GLY A 742 15.67 6.12 24.02
N PHE A 743 16.74 5.45 24.40
CA PHE A 743 17.09 4.10 23.93
C PHE A 743 16.13 3.02 24.45
N PHE A 744 15.77 3.03 25.74
CA PHE A 744 14.84 2.05 26.31
C PHE A 744 13.40 2.26 25.81
N PHE A 745 13.01 3.49 25.49
CA PHE A 745 11.67 3.84 25.01
C PHE A 745 11.53 3.71 23.47
N LEU A 746 12.55 4.10 22.68
CA LEU A 746 12.52 4.00 21.21
C LEU A 746 12.83 2.60 20.69
N MET A 747 13.86 1.91 21.20
CA MET A 747 14.32 0.63 20.63
C MET A 747 13.59 -0.60 21.16
N LEU A 748 13.24 -0.66 22.45
CA LEU A 748 12.57 -1.82 23.06
C LEU A 748 11.04 -1.73 23.09
N VAL A 749 10.48 -0.52 23.03
CA VAL A 749 9.03 -0.28 23.16
C VAL A 749 8.45 0.26 21.85
N ILE A 750 8.94 1.38 21.33
CA ILE A 750 8.39 1.98 20.10
C ILE A 750 8.73 1.18 18.85
N TYR A 751 9.92 0.63 18.67
CA TYR A 751 10.25 -0.10 17.43
C TYR A 751 9.41 -1.39 17.25
N PRO A 752 9.21 -2.24 18.27
CA PRO A 752 8.25 -3.35 18.22
C PRO A 752 6.80 -2.87 18.11
N ILE A 753 6.43 -1.74 18.74
CA ILE A 753 5.08 -1.16 18.66
C ILE A 753 4.82 -0.51 17.30
N ILE A 754 5.79 0.10 16.64
CA ILE A 754 5.70 0.63 15.27
C ILE A 754 5.55 -0.54 14.32
N ILE A 755 6.34 -1.61 14.48
CA ILE A 755 6.17 -2.86 13.73
C ILE A 755 4.78 -3.47 13.99
N PHE A 756 4.30 -3.49 15.23
CA PHE A 756 2.99 -4.02 15.63
C PHE A 756 1.80 -3.18 15.14
N LEU A 757 1.86 -1.86 15.25
CA LEU A 757 0.84 -0.90 14.81
C LEU A 757 0.78 -0.77 13.28
N ILE A 758 1.84 -1.18 12.57
CA ILE A 758 1.93 -1.15 11.11
C ILE A 758 1.63 -2.53 10.47
N GLU A 759 1.92 -3.65 11.16
CA GLU A 759 1.79 -5.02 10.64
C GLU A 759 0.69 -5.87 11.32
N GLY A 760 -0.48 -5.29 11.64
CA GLY A 760 -1.60 -5.99 12.30
C GLY A 760 -1.67 -7.52 12.08
N LYS A 761 -1.69 -8.26 13.21
CA LYS A 761 -1.82 -9.73 13.36
C LYS A 761 -0.65 -10.65 12.93
N GLN A 762 0.44 -10.20 12.29
CA GLN A 762 1.53 -11.12 11.88
C GLN A 762 2.63 -11.37 12.93
N LEU A 763 2.71 -10.59 14.01
CA LEU A 763 3.80 -10.68 14.99
C LEU A 763 3.72 -11.96 15.87
N GLU A 764 2.53 -12.43 16.23
CA GLU A 764 2.37 -13.67 17.01
C GLU A 764 3.00 -14.88 16.30
N LYS A 765 2.77 -15.02 15.00
CA LYS A 765 3.36 -16.10 14.19
C LYS A 765 4.89 -15.95 14.06
N LYS A 766 5.40 -14.72 13.97
CA LYS A 766 6.85 -14.43 13.88
C LYS A 766 7.58 -14.59 15.22
N LEU A 767 6.95 -14.29 16.35
CA LEU A 767 7.51 -14.52 17.68
C LEU A 767 7.69 -16.02 17.95
N VAL A 768 6.76 -16.86 17.48
CA VAL A 768 6.90 -18.32 17.53
C VAL A 768 8.08 -18.81 16.68
N SER A 769 8.28 -18.25 15.48
CA SER A 769 9.44 -18.61 14.63
C SER A 769 10.77 -18.09 15.20
N PHE A 770 10.77 -16.92 15.83
CA PHE A 770 11.96 -16.36 16.49
C PHE A 770 12.34 -17.17 17.73
N LYS A 771 11.35 -17.66 18.50
CA LYS A 771 11.57 -18.61 19.60
C LYS A 771 12.19 -19.93 19.11
N LYS A 772 11.75 -20.43 17.96
CA LYS A 772 12.36 -21.61 17.30
C LYS A 772 13.79 -21.34 16.84
N LEU A 773 14.08 -20.16 16.30
CA LEU A 773 15.43 -19.76 15.89
C LEU A 773 16.38 -19.60 17.09
N ILE A 774 15.92 -18.99 18.19
CA ILE A 774 16.70 -18.92 19.44
C ILE A 774 16.97 -20.31 20.00
N ASN A 775 16.00 -21.22 19.94
CA ASN A 775 16.20 -22.60 20.37
C ASN A 775 17.17 -23.36 19.46
N PHE A 776 17.16 -23.11 18.16
CA PHE A 776 18.13 -23.67 17.19
C PHE A 776 19.54 -23.11 17.35
N LEU A 777 19.69 -21.84 17.72
CA LEU A 777 21.00 -21.24 18.02
C LEU A 777 21.52 -21.61 19.42
N ARG A 778 20.65 -22.15 20.29
CA ARG A 778 21.01 -22.68 21.62
C ARG A 778 21.40 -24.16 21.60
N SER A 779 20.92 -24.93 20.63
CA SER A 779 21.36 -26.31 20.35
C SER A 779 22.63 -26.30 19.52
#